data_AF-K1XLE3-F1
#
_entry.id   AF-K1XLE3-F1
#
_cell.length_a   1.000
_cell.length_b   1.000
_cell.length_c   1.000
_cell.angle_alpha   90.00
_cell.angle_beta   90.00
_cell.angle_gamma   90.00
#
_symmetry.space_group_name_H-M   'P 1'
#
loop_
_entity.id
_entity.type
_entity.pdbx_description
1 polymer ?
#
loop_
_entity_poly.entity_id
_entity_poly.type
_entity_poly.pdbx_seq_one_letter_code
_entity_poly.pdbx_strand_id
1 'polypeptide(L)'
;MIVHLGATRSNNALRGCAIKVTIGGTDYWAGITSNTADKLFLAPALGATPVADTSTYIVTDFSIVGTTLAATPLGQGVRADNTTESGNVNMGAKLGYVYNQIDTKKFNSISLADEDAGCNAGDVIKINAQDELALGTVGAAITDLGVAIQLDVDEASISANHQYEGMYLVMINGTNINKHYLIIDSAEGATDTITILKDDTTGFTANTDTFKIVDRVYDEKYDNNANARLTKSGTTNANITWDIVNTVILDALNTQYYNLSAQAGLTGVKFTDTAIFNNYITSIMGGEASTSHYSGYYRWGSETITAAASGNWSAGATWLNNTVPVEGQVVVVPNGVTVTIDAPAVTIGDGSVTPAITIDAGGTLQIETTELENRVITSKGDIVVNGTLKLRASSDPLYSTTLQFDCASNGQFGLIVNATGFLDVLGTSAADRDVIITSVTKDNAHNAYILCGDNSETKIKFADIGYMGLNAVDKYGVSVRAVNNTAAGEYFLLEYSKIHHCYNAIHMFGTKNSIIMNSELNNNSSWAIYLTNGTTSQNMLLFNSIYSNAGGIEVGDTLREVVKGNLLYGNAGTAIEGGMYSDDCLYLNNTIISNGLSIFISNATIDNAMIRNNIFSSNTLGIDNRGTNTTIDRNLFFGQAAQGTNSSVSDPLIVSTDPANVNFLRVGADSPALGAGVKLVDGTTVPGTINMGGRLSYVKNITDNIVYNSLQLSEDAAGLSAGDTVTAYTVDEVSDAIQGNVTATGSVCVTFDVSEATITAN
;
A
#
# COMPACT_ATOMS: atom_id res chain seq x y z
N MET A 1 -42.27 -7.22 -42.32
CA MET A 1 -43.45 -8.03 -42.75
C MET A 1 -44.06 -8.74 -41.54
N ILE A 2 -45.39 -8.95 -41.48
CA ILE A 2 -46.09 -9.58 -40.34
C ILE A 2 -46.51 -11.03 -40.71
N VAL A 3 -46.14 -12.01 -39.90
CA VAL A 3 -46.59 -13.42 -40.03
C VAL A 3 -47.40 -13.82 -38.81
N HIS A 4 -48.63 -14.33 -38.98
CA HIS A 4 -49.42 -14.82 -37.85
C HIS A 4 -48.98 -16.23 -37.43
N LEU A 5 -48.77 -16.42 -36.13
CA LEU A 5 -48.46 -17.71 -35.50
C LEU A 5 -49.76 -18.35 -35.01
N GLY A 6 -50.02 -19.60 -35.42
CA GLY A 6 -51.16 -20.38 -34.92
C GLY A 6 -51.06 -20.82 -33.45
N ALA A 7 -50.05 -20.37 -32.70
CA ALA A 7 -49.81 -20.71 -31.31
C ALA A 7 -49.36 -19.47 -30.51
N THR A 8 -49.92 -19.30 -29.31
CA THR A 8 -49.60 -18.22 -28.38
C THR A 8 -48.18 -18.34 -27.83
N ARG A 9 -47.37 -17.29 -27.98
CA ARG A 9 -46.05 -17.12 -27.34
C ARG A 9 -46.05 -15.91 -26.39
N SER A 10 -45.04 -15.77 -25.54
CA SER A 10 -44.82 -14.50 -24.85
C SER A 10 -44.29 -13.45 -25.83
N ASN A 11 -44.64 -12.18 -25.60
CA ASN A 11 -44.14 -11.07 -26.40
C ASN A 11 -42.60 -11.09 -26.40
N ASN A 12 -42.00 -10.95 -27.58
CA ASN A 12 -40.56 -10.96 -27.84
C ASN A 12 -39.79 -12.23 -27.48
N ALA A 13 -40.45 -13.36 -27.21
CA ALA A 13 -39.78 -14.63 -26.94
C ALA A 13 -39.01 -15.23 -28.14
N LEU A 14 -39.32 -14.80 -29.37
CA LEU A 14 -38.66 -15.24 -30.60
C LEU A 14 -37.83 -14.13 -31.23
N ARG A 15 -37.76 -12.94 -30.61
CA ARG A 15 -36.81 -11.89 -30.99
C ARG A 15 -35.40 -12.47 -30.84
N GLY A 16 -34.59 -12.41 -31.89
CA GLY A 16 -33.27 -13.06 -31.87
C GLY A 16 -33.16 -14.25 -32.84
N CYS A 17 -34.25 -14.95 -33.07
CA CYS A 17 -34.28 -16.13 -33.92
C CYS A 17 -34.38 -15.74 -35.41
N ALA A 18 -34.00 -16.66 -36.30
CA ALA A 18 -34.36 -16.55 -37.71
C ALA A 18 -35.58 -17.41 -38.01
N ILE A 19 -36.27 -17.05 -39.09
CA ILE A 19 -37.36 -17.83 -39.64
C ILE A 19 -37.04 -18.17 -41.09
N LYS A 20 -37.21 -19.45 -41.42
CA LYS A 20 -37.32 -19.93 -42.79
C LYS A 20 -38.79 -20.04 -43.12
N VAL A 21 -39.28 -19.30 -44.11
CA VAL A 21 -40.66 -19.40 -44.61
C VAL A 21 -40.63 -20.00 -46.01
N THR A 22 -41.34 -21.10 -46.23
CA THR A 22 -41.48 -21.71 -47.55
C THR A 22 -42.78 -21.23 -48.19
N ILE A 23 -42.68 -20.45 -49.28
CA ILE A 23 -43.82 -19.88 -50.00
C ILE A 23 -43.82 -20.44 -51.42
N GLY A 24 -44.87 -21.18 -51.81
CA GLY A 24 -44.96 -21.78 -53.14
C GLY A 24 -43.81 -22.73 -53.49
N GLY A 25 -43.20 -23.36 -52.47
CA GLY A 25 -42.04 -24.24 -52.63
C GLY A 25 -40.67 -23.56 -52.65
N THR A 26 -40.61 -22.23 -52.53
CA THR A 26 -39.35 -21.47 -52.41
C THR A 26 -39.09 -21.09 -50.95
N ASP A 27 -37.87 -21.31 -50.46
CA ASP A 27 -37.46 -20.96 -49.10
C ASP A 27 -36.97 -19.51 -49.03
N TYR A 28 -37.50 -18.75 -48.08
CA TYR A 28 -37.07 -17.39 -47.76
C TYR A 28 -36.61 -17.32 -46.31
N TRP A 29 -35.54 -16.58 -46.04
CA TRP A 29 -35.01 -16.39 -44.69
C TRP A 29 -35.15 -14.94 -44.25
N ALA A 30 -35.50 -14.73 -42.99
CA ALA A 30 -35.45 -13.43 -42.34
C ALA A 30 -35.15 -13.58 -40.84
N GLY A 31 -34.65 -12.51 -40.23
CA GLY A 31 -34.57 -12.38 -38.77
C GLY A 31 -35.92 -11.98 -38.19
N ILE A 32 -36.22 -12.46 -36.99
CA ILE A 32 -37.38 -12.02 -36.19
C ILE A 32 -36.94 -10.84 -35.32
N THR A 33 -37.38 -9.62 -35.67
CA THR A 33 -37.03 -8.38 -34.95
C THR A 33 -37.87 -8.16 -33.71
N SER A 34 -39.10 -8.65 -33.71
CA SER A 34 -39.98 -8.71 -32.54
C SER A 34 -41.10 -9.72 -32.77
N ASN A 35 -41.83 -10.07 -31.70
CA ASN A 35 -43.07 -10.84 -31.84
C ASN A 35 -44.11 -10.43 -30.79
N THR A 36 -45.38 -10.44 -31.16
CA THR A 36 -46.48 -10.52 -30.19
C THR A 36 -46.76 -11.98 -29.85
N ALA A 37 -47.81 -12.22 -29.08
CA ALA A 37 -48.28 -13.57 -28.82
C ALA A 37 -48.62 -14.37 -30.08
N ASP A 38 -49.00 -13.70 -31.17
CA ASP A 38 -49.55 -14.28 -32.39
C ASP A 38 -48.94 -13.72 -33.68
N LYS A 39 -47.94 -12.82 -33.63
CA LYS A 39 -47.32 -12.22 -34.82
C LYS A 39 -45.81 -12.19 -34.73
N LEU A 40 -45.14 -12.45 -35.85
CA LEU A 40 -43.72 -12.20 -36.06
C LEU A 40 -43.51 -10.95 -36.91
N PHE A 41 -42.56 -10.11 -36.51
CA PHE A 41 -42.07 -8.99 -37.29
C PHE A 41 -40.71 -9.36 -37.87
N LEU A 42 -40.62 -9.36 -39.20
CA LEU A 42 -39.45 -9.87 -39.92
C LEU A 42 -38.66 -8.75 -40.59
N ALA A 43 -37.33 -8.85 -40.51
CA ALA A 43 -36.36 -8.06 -41.27
C ALA A 43 -35.22 -8.95 -41.85
N PRO A 44 -34.85 -8.79 -43.14
CA PRO A 44 -35.54 -7.95 -44.13
C PRO A 44 -36.95 -8.47 -44.43
N ALA A 45 -37.74 -7.69 -45.17
CA ALA A 45 -39.02 -8.18 -45.68
C ALA A 45 -38.78 -9.37 -46.63
N LEU A 46 -39.64 -10.38 -46.58
CA LEU A 46 -39.54 -11.49 -47.54
C LEU A 46 -39.87 -10.99 -48.94
N GLY A 47 -39.17 -11.52 -49.95
CA GLY A 47 -39.42 -11.20 -51.36
C GLY A 47 -40.78 -11.66 -51.89
N ALA A 48 -41.55 -12.41 -51.10
CA ALA A 48 -42.91 -12.85 -51.42
C ALA A 48 -43.80 -12.82 -50.17
N THR A 49 -45.11 -12.60 -50.37
CA THR A 49 -46.10 -12.60 -49.28
C THR A 49 -46.49 -14.03 -48.90
N PRO A 50 -46.39 -14.44 -47.62
CA PRO A 50 -46.86 -15.74 -47.17
C PRO A 50 -48.37 -15.92 -47.43
N VAL A 51 -48.74 -17.07 -47.96
CA VAL A 51 -50.12 -17.47 -48.23
C VAL A 51 -50.61 -18.37 -47.10
N ALA A 52 -51.78 -18.05 -46.54
CA ALA A 52 -52.43 -18.85 -45.51
C ALA A 52 -52.56 -20.32 -45.94
N ASP A 53 -52.44 -21.24 -44.97
CA ASP A 53 -52.62 -22.70 -45.08
C ASP A 53 -51.69 -23.44 -46.06
N THR A 54 -50.86 -22.74 -46.83
CA THR A 54 -49.96 -23.32 -47.84
C THR A 54 -48.50 -22.95 -47.63
N SER A 55 -48.23 -21.81 -46.98
CA SER A 55 -46.87 -21.47 -46.57
C SER A 55 -46.53 -22.13 -45.24
N THR A 56 -45.35 -22.74 -45.15
CA THR A 56 -44.83 -23.31 -43.91
C THR A 56 -43.71 -22.45 -43.37
N TYR A 57 -43.40 -22.58 -42.08
CA TYR A 57 -42.26 -21.90 -41.51
C TYR A 57 -41.55 -22.74 -40.45
N ILE A 58 -40.26 -22.47 -40.28
CA ILE A 58 -39.42 -23.02 -39.22
C ILE A 58 -38.71 -21.85 -38.55
N VAL A 59 -38.86 -21.72 -37.24
CA VAL A 59 -38.07 -20.79 -36.44
C VAL A 59 -36.84 -21.52 -35.92
N THR A 60 -35.67 -20.97 -36.18
CA THR A 60 -34.38 -21.48 -35.72
C THR A 60 -33.78 -20.48 -34.76
N ASP A 61 -33.51 -20.93 -33.54
CA ASP A 61 -32.68 -20.16 -32.61
C ASP A 61 -31.22 -20.32 -33.03
N PHE A 62 -30.58 -19.19 -33.33
CA PHE A 62 -29.17 -19.12 -33.68
C PHE A 62 -28.31 -18.67 -32.49
N SER A 63 -28.86 -18.64 -31.28
CA SER A 63 -28.09 -18.41 -30.06
C SER A 63 -27.11 -19.57 -29.84
N ILE A 64 -25.84 -19.23 -29.58
CA ILE A 64 -24.79 -20.21 -29.34
C ILE A 64 -24.25 -20.04 -27.92
N VAL A 65 -24.19 -21.17 -27.24
CA VAL A 65 -23.72 -21.33 -25.85
C VAL A 65 -22.48 -22.22 -25.87
N GLY A 66 -21.42 -21.74 -26.54
CA GLY A 66 -20.11 -22.41 -26.62
C GLY A 66 -20.00 -23.50 -27.70
N THR A 67 -19.45 -23.16 -28.86
CA THR A 67 -19.14 -24.14 -29.93
C THR A 67 -17.74 -23.97 -30.49
N THR A 68 -17.09 -25.09 -30.84
CA THR A 68 -15.81 -25.13 -31.58
C THR A 68 -16.02 -25.35 -33.09
N LEU A 69 -17.26 -25.59 -33.53
CA LEU A 69 -17.56 -25.91 -34.92
C LEU A 69 -17.25 -24.72 -35.85
N ALA A 70 -16.74 -25.04 -37.05
CA ALA A 70 -16.45 -24.08 -38.10
C ALA A 70 -17.68 -23.72 -38.95
N ALA A 71 -18.76 -24.51 -38.92
CA ALA A 71 -19.90 -24.37 -39.82
C ALA A 71 -21.14 -23.75 -39.15
N THR A 72 -21.60 -22.62 -39.73
CA THR A 72 -22.92 -21.93 -39.66
C THR A 72 -23.68 -21.89 -38.33
N PRO A 73 -24.07 -20.71 -37.79
CA PRO A 73 -24.09 -19.35 -38.37
C PRO A 73 -22.97 -18.39 -37.89
N LEU A 74 -22.08 -18.82 -37.01
CA LEU A 74 -21.24 -17.90 -36.22
C LEU A 74 -19.94 -17.49 -36.95
N GLY A 75 -19.70 -16.18 -37.07
CA GLY A 75 -18.55 -15.60 -37.76
C GLY A 75 -18.58 -15.72 -39.28
N GLN A 76 -19.75 -16.04 -39.86
CA GLN A 76 -19.94 -16.25 -41.30
C GLN A 76 -20.97 -15.27 -41.90
N GLY A 77 -21.26 -14.18 -41.19
CA GLY A 77 -22.05 -13.08 -41.71
C GLY A 77 -21.34 -12.39 -42.86
N VAL A 78 -22.13 -11.72 -43.68
CA VAL A 78 -21.64 -10.96 -44.83
C VAL A 78 -21.46 -9.51 -44.39
N ARG A 79 -20.39 -8.86 -44.87
CA ARG A 79 -20.17 -7.44 -44.66
C ARG A 79 -21.18 -6.59 -45.44
N ALA A 80 -21.23 -5.30 -45.13
CA ALA A 80 -22.01 -4.30 -45.85
C ALA A 80 -21.79 -4.32 -47.38
N ASP A 81 -20.59 -4.66 -47.84
CA ASP A 81 -20.20 -4.70 -49.26
C ASP A 81 -20.50 -6.04 -49.97
N ASN A 82 -21.26 -6.93 -49.31
CA ASN A 82 -21.55 -8.30 -49.74
C ASN A 82 -20.32 -9.24 -49.80
N THR A 83 -19.17 -8.83 -49.29
CA THR A 83 -18.03 -9.75 -49.12
C THR A 83 -18.24 -10.60 -47.87
N THR A 84 -17.97 -11.89 -48.00
CA THR A 84 -17.88 -12.78 -46.85
C THR A 84 -16.53 -12.54 -46.18
N GLU A 85 -16.51 -11.96 -44.99
CA GLU A 85 -15.32 -11.98 -44.15
C GLU A 85 -15.23 -13.30 -43.39
N SER A 86 -14.02 -13.82 -43.26
CA SER A 86 -13.74 -14.98 -42.42
C SER A 86 -13.72 -14.54 -40.95
N GLY A 87 -14.84 -14.67 -40.24
CA GLY A 87 -14.78 -15.08 -38.83
C GLY A 87 -15.44 -14.19 -37.78
N ASN A 88 -15.86 -12.95 -38.03
CA ASN A 88 -16.26 -12.03 -36.93
C ASN A 88 -17.68 -11.44 -37.06
N VAL A 89 -18.30 -11.52 -38.23
CA VAL A 89 -19.68 -11.06 -38.46
C VAL A 89 -20.65 -12.21 -38.17
N ASN A 90 -21.67 -11.97 -37.36
CA ASN A 90 -22.71 -12.96 -37.02
C ASN A 90 -24.00 -12.77 -37.81
N MET A 91 -24.65 -13.90 -38.11
CA MET A 91 -26.00 -13.92 -38.68
C MET A 91 -27.03 -14.25 -37.61
N GLY A 92 -28.24 -13.67 -37.74
CA GLY A 92 -29.33 -13.84 -36.78
C GLY A 92 -29.57 -12.58 -35.96
N ALA A 93 -30.47 -12.62 -34.97
CA ALA A 93 -30.81 -11.43 -34.19
C ALA A 93 -30.13 -11.38 -32.81
N LYS A 94 -29.24 -12.33 -32.48
CA LYS A 94 -28.22 -12.17 -31.44
C LYS A 94 -26.86 -11.98 -32.11
N LEU A 95 -26.47 -10.73 -32.33
CA LEU A 95 -25.29 -10.38 -33.12
C LEU A 95 -23.97 -10.42 -32.35
N GLY A 96 -23.98 -10.47 -31.01
CA GLY A 96 -22.74 -10.51 -30.23
C GLY A 96 -21.84 -11.67 -30.66
N TYR A 97 -20.53 -11.43 -30.70
CA TYR A 97 -19.53 -12.45 -31.01
C TYR A 97 -18.42 -12.38 -29.97
N VAL A 98 -18.29 -13.43 -29.19
CA VAL A 98 -17.25 -13.56 -28.16
C VAL A 98 -16.50 -14.85 -28.42
N TYR A 99 -15.17 -14.79 -28.43
CA TYR A 99 -14.29 -15.88 -28.81
C TYR A 99 -13.23 -16.10 -27.74
N ASN A 100 -13.26 -17.26 -27.09
CA ASN A 100 -12.18 -17.69 -26.21
C ASN A 100 -11.08 -18.34 -27.07
N GLN A 101 -9.90 -17.73 -27.08
CA GLN A 101 -8.80 -18.13 -27.97
C GLN A 101 -8.21 -19.48 -27.60
N ILE A 102 -8.24 -19.86 -26.32
CA ILE A 102 -7.58 -21.06 -25.81
C ILE A 102 -8.43 -22.29 -26.08
N ASP A 103 -9.70 -22.27 -25.70
CA ASP A 103 -10.63 -23.39 -25.93
C ASP A 103 -11.21 -23.40 -27.35
N THR A 104 -10.96 -22.35 -28.13
CA THR A 104 -11.48 -22.08 -29.48
C THR A 104 -13.01 -21.99 -29.57
N LYS A 105 -13.70 -21.85 -28.44
CA LYS A 105 -15.15 -21.73 -28.37
C LYS A 105 -15.61 -20.32 -28.66
N LYS A 106 -16.79 -20.24 -29.24
CA LYS A 106 -17.45 -19.00 -29.59
C LYS A 106 -18.84 -18.92 -28.97
N PHE A 107 -19.26 -17.70 -28.63
CA PHE A 107 -20.46 -17.38 -27.88
C PHE A 107 -21.13 -16.13 -28.44
N ASN A 108 -22.44 -16.00 -28.23
CA ASN A 108 -23.17 -14.79 -28.66
C ASN A 108 -23.18 -13.67 -27.61
N SER A 109 -22.65 -13.91 -26.41
CA SER A 109 -22.62 -12.90 -25.35
C SER A 109 -21.42 -13.08 -24.42
N ILE A 110 -21.07 -11.99 -23.74
CA ILE A 110 -19.95 -11.92 -22.80
C ILE A 110 -20.19 -12.88 -21.63
N SER A 111 -21.39 -12.83 -21.04
CA SER A 111 -21.70 -13.68 -19.89
C SER A 111 -21.75 -15.17 -20.22
N LEU A 112 -22.21 -15.55 -21.41
CA LEU A 112 -22.18 -16.96 -21.82
C LEU A 112 -20.75 -17.48 -21.97
N ALA A 113 -19.83 -16.62 -22.41
CA ALA A 113 -18.41 -16.95 -22.46
C ALA A 113 -17.80 -17.06 -21.06
N ASP A 114 -18.18 -16.17 -20.13
CA ASP A 114 -17.72 -16.19 -18.75
C ASP A 114 -18.18 -17.46 -18.03
N GLU A 115 -19.45 -17.82 -18.19
CA GLU A 115 -20.03 -18.96 -17.49
C GLU A 115 -19.67 -20.33 -18.08
N ASP A 116 -19.04 -20.36 -19.26
CA ASP A 116 -18.61 -21.62 -19.88
C ASP A 116 -17.63 -22.37 -18.95
N ALA A 117 -17.80 -23.69 -18.88
CA ALA A 117 -16.93 -24.54 -18.06
C ALA A 117 -15.47 -24.56 -18.55
N GLY A 118 -15.23 -24.13 -19.79
CA GLY A 118 -13.92 -23.98 -20.43
C GLY A 118 -13.26 -22.63 -20.19
N CYS A 119 -13.97 -21.63 -19.64
CA CYS A 119 -13.38 -20.35 -19.23
C CYS A 119 -12.53 -20.57 -17.97
N ASN A 120 -11.21 -20.57 -18.15
CA ASN A 120 -10.21 -20.90 -17.14
C ASN A 120 -9.13 -19.82 -17.00
N ALA A 121 -8.36 -19.88 -15.91
CA ALA A 121 -7.24 -18.99 -15.68
C ALA A 121 -6.23 -18.99 -16.85
N GLY A 122 -5.87 -17.80 -17.34
CA GLY A 122 -4.97 -17.60 -18.48
C GLY A 122 -5.69 -17.41 -19.82
N ASP A 123 -7.01 -17.62 -19.88
CA ASP A 123 -7.78 -17.44 -21.10
C ASP A 123 -7.78 -15.99 -21.59
N VAL A 124 -7.69 -15.84 -22.92
CA VAL A 124 -7.92 -14.56 -23.61
C VAL A 124 -9.24 -14.65 -24.35
N ILE A 125 -10.21 -13.86 -23.91
CA ILE A 125 -11.57 -13.82 -24.43
C ILE A 125 -11.75 -12.54 -25.23
N LYS A 126 -11.92 -12.69 -26.54
CA LYS A 126 -12.10 -11.57 -27.47
C LYS A 126 -13.56 -11.25 -27.68
N ILE A 127 -13.95 -10.02 -27.42
CA ILE A 127 -15.26 -9.48 -27.75
C ILE A 127 -15.10 -8.72 -29.07
N ASN A 128 -15.86 -9.09 -30.10
CA ASN A 128 -15.65 -8.62 -31.46
C ASN A 128 -16.87 -7.86 -32.00
N ALA A 129 -16.60 -6.68 -32.53
CA ALA A 129 -17.46 -6.01 -33.49
C ALA A 129 -16.72 -5.89 -34.83
N GLN A 130 -17.42 -5.50 -35.88
CA GLN A 130 -16.82 -5.16 -37.16
C GLN A 130 -16.95 -3.66 -37.41
N ASP A 131 -15.82 -3.00 -37.67
CA ASP A 131 -15.80 -1.64 -38.22
C ASP A 131 -16.05 -1.74 -39.74
N GLU A 132 -17.31 -1.60 -40.15
CA GLU A 132 -17.73 -1.63 -41.56
C GLU A 132 -17.37 -0.36 -42.32
N LEU A 133 -17.17 0.73 -41.58
CA LEU A 133 -16.44 1.92 -42.02
C LEU A 133 -15.52 2.35 -40.88
N ALA A 134 -14.21 2.31 -41.12
CA ALA A 134 -13.20 2.60 -40.09
C ALA A 134 -13.05 4.10 -39.78
N LEU A 135 -13.42 4.98 -40.72
CA LEU A 135 -13.43 6.43 -40.55
C LEU A 135 -14.32 7.09 -41.62
N GLY A 136 -15.24 7.94 -41.21
CA GLY A 136 -15.98 8.87 -42.04
C GLY A 136 -16.10 10.25 -41.39
N THR A 137 -16.42 11.27 -42.18
CA THR A 137 -16.65 12.64 -41.69
C THR A 137 -18.10 13.04 -41.93
N VAL A 138 -18.72 13.71 -40.96
CA VAL A 138 -20.00 14.38 -41.16
C VAL A 138 -19.78 15.53 -42.14
N GLY A 139 -20.48 15.50 -43.26
CA GLY A 139 -20.39 16.46 -44.35
C GLY A 139 -21.01 17.81 -44.04
N ALA A 140 -21.27 18.60 -45.08
CA ALA A 140 -21.65 19.99 -44.95
C ALA A 140 -23.11 20.20 -44.49
N ALA A 141 -24.05 19.39 -44.97
CA ALA A 141 -25.45 19.49 -44.57
C ALA A 141 -25.82 18.45 -43.50
N ILE A 142 -26.63 18.91 -42.55
CA ILE A 142 -27.27 18.11 -41.52
C ILE A 142 -28.74 18.50 -41.57
N THR A 143 -29.60 17.56 -41.97
CA THR A 143 -31.03 17.80 -42.19
C THR A 143 -31.85 17.12 -41.10
N ASP A 144 -32.60 17.92 -40.35
CA ASP A 144 -33.57 17.43 -39.37
C ASP A 144 -34.84 16.92 -40.07
N LEU A 145 -35.17 15.64 -39.87
CA LEU A 145 -36.37 14.99 -40.39
C LEU A 145 -37.39 14.69 -39.26
N GLY A 146 -37.23 15.32 -38.10
CA GLY A 146 -38.09 15.18 -36.93
C GLY A 146 -37.76 13.97 -36.07
N VAL A 147 -38.08 12.76 -36.52
CA VAL A 147 -37.76 11.51 -35.77
C VAL A 147 -36.45 10.88 -36.23
N ALA A 148 -35.83 11.47 -37.24
CA ALA A 148 -34.58 11.05 -37.83
C ALA A 148 -33.77 12.28 -38.25
N ILE A 149 -32.48 12.07 -38.49
CA ILE A 149 -31.59 13.09 -39.04
C ILE A 149 -30.90 12.48 -40.24
N GLN A 150 -30.78 13.25 -41.31
CA GLN A 150 -29.94 12.90 -42.44
C GLN A 150 -28.64 13.70 -42.37
N LEU A 151 -27.52 12.99 -42.45
CA LEU A 151 -26.18 13.54 -42.47
C LEU A 151 -25.64 13.40 -43.89
N ASP A 152 -25.15 14.50 -44.47
CA ASP A 152 -24.17 14.38 -45.56
C ASP A 152 -22.94 13.66 -45.01
N VAL A 153 -22.32 12.81 -45.81
CA VAL A 153 -21.05 12.15 -45.47
C VAL A 153 -20.09 12.24 -46.65
N ASP A 154 -18.81 11.95 -46.42
CA ASP A 154 -17.81 11.96 -47.49
C ASP A 154 -18.18 10.94 -48.60
N GLU A 155 -18.11 11.35 -49.86
CA GLU A 155 -18.45 10.60 -51.09
C GLU A 155 -17.76 9.22 -51.27
N ALA A 156 -16.76 8.92 -50.44
CA ALA A 156 -16.09 7.62 -50.44
C ALA A 156 -16.66 6.66 -49.39
N SER A 157 -17.64 7.10 -48.60
CA SER A 157 -18.15 6.37 -47.45
C SER A 157 -19.19 5.33 -47.87
N ILE A 158 -19.98 5.59 -48.92
CA ILE A 158 -21.07 4.72 -49.36
C ILE A 158 -20.85 4.34 -50.83
N SER A 159 -20.85 3.04 -51.11
CA SER A 159 -20.62 2.49 -52.46
C SER A 159 -21.90 1.97 -53.13
N ALA A 160 -22.99 1.85 -52.36
CA ALA A 160 -24.30 1.44 -52.86
C ALA A 160 -25.42 1.94 -51.94
N ASN A 161 -26.60 2.20 -52.53
CA ASN A 161 -27.81 2.45 -51.75
C ASN A 161 -28.11 1.29 -50.79
N HIS A 162 -28.56 1.65 -49.59
CA HIS A 162 -28.94 0.78 -48.47
C HIS A 162 -27.78 -0.06 -47.88
N GLN A 163 -26.52 0.32 -48.14
CA GLN A 163 -25.34 -0.44 -47.73
C GLN A 163 -25.24 -0.65 -46.21
N TYR A 164 -25.57 0.36 -45.41
CA TYR A 164 -25.36 0.34 -43.95
C TYR A 164 -26.66 0.30 -43.13
N GLU A 165 -27.80 0.03 -43.77
CA GLU A 165 -29.07 -0.08 -43.06
C GLU A 165 -29.05 -1.18 -41.99
N GLY A 166 -29.53 -0.85 -40.79
CA GLY A 166 -29.52 -1.76 -39.64
C GLY A 166 -28.19 -1.84 -38.89
N MET A 167 -27.15 -1.14 -39.36
CA MET A 167 -25.88 -0.96 -38.65
C MET A 167 -25.91 0.30 -37.78
N TYR A 168 -24.81 0.59 -37.08
CA TYR A 168 -24.72 1.70 -36.15
C TYR A 168 -23.64 2.70 -36.56
N LEU A 169 -24.00 3.97 -36.65
CA LEU A 169 -23.06 5.07 -36.75
C LEU A 169 -22.56 5.42 -35.35
N VAL A 170 -21.25 5.46 -35.14
CA VAL A 170 -20.60 5.72 -33.84
C VAL A 170 -19.70 6.93 -33.96
N MET A 171 -19.95 7.95 -33.15
CA MET A 171 -19.14 9.17 -33.19
C MET A 171 -17.81 8.94 -32.46
N ILE A 172 -16.71 9.30 -33.11
CA ILE A 172 -15.36 9.19 -32.54
C ILE A 172 -14.71 10.55 -32.26
N ASN A 173 -15.35 11.64 -32.69
CA ASN A 173 -15.00 13.02 -32.37
C ASN A 173 -16.27 13.88 -32.22
N GLY A 174 -16.12 15.07 -31.65
CA GLY A 174 -17.19 16.05 -31.52
C GLY A 174 -17.98 15.94 -30.22
N THR A 175 -19.08 16.70 -30.12
CA THR A 175 -19.91 16.76 -28.91
C THR A 175 -20.62 15.44 -28.60
N ASN A 176 -20.88 14.66 -29.64
CA ASN A 176 -21.53 13.35 -29.54
C ASN A 176 -20.55 12.18 -29.45
N ILE A 177 -19.25 12.39 -29.19
CA ILE A 177 -18.25 11.32 -29.05
C ILE A 177 -18.75 10.17 -28.16
N ASN A 178 -18.44 8.94 -28.58
CA ASN A 178 -18.87 7.67 -27.98
C ASN A 178 -20.38 7.37 -28.05
N LYS A 179 -21.22 8.29 -28.53
CA LYS A 179 -22.63 7.97 -28.82
C LYS A 179 -22.73 7.18 -30.12
N HIS A 180 -23.76 6.37 -30.21
CA HIS A 180 -24.07 5.59 -31.39
C HIS A 180 -25.55 5.74 -31.77
N TYR A 181 -25.84 5.54 -33.06
CA TYR A 181 -27.15 5.77 -33.65
C TYR A 181 -27.45 4.69 -34.69
N LEU A 182 -28.67 4.15 -34.68
CA LEU A 182 -29.12 3.18 -35.68
C LEU A 182 -29.29 3.85 -37.04
N ILE A 183 -28.65 3.30 -38.06
CA ILE A 183 -28.79 3.72 -39.46
C ILE A 183 -30.06 3.11 -40.03
N ILE A 184 -30.98 3.95 -40.49
CA ILE A 184 -32.26 3.54 -41.08
C ILE A 184 -32.30 3.68 -42.59
N ASP A 185 -31.38 4.45 -43.17
CA ASP A 185 -31.19 4.61 -44.60
C ASP A 185 -29.75 5.06 -44.89
N SER A 186 -29.20 4.64 -46.02
CA SER A 186 -27.89 5.07 -46.52
C SER A 186 -27.98 5.17 -48.04
N ALA A 187 -27.64 6.31 -48.64
CA ALA A 187 -27.81 6.53 -50.06
C ALA A 187 -26.50 6.94 -50.74
N GLU A 188 -26.16 6.26 -51.83
CA GLU A 188 -25.08 6.61 -52.75
C GLU A 188 -25.59 7.66 -53.74
N GLY A 189 -24.84 8.74 -53.91
CA GLY A 189 -25.27 9.90 -54.68
C GLY A 189 -24.11 10.70 -55.25
N ALA A 190 -24.34 11.99 -55.54
CA ALA A 190 -23.25 12.95 -55.77
C ALA A 190 -22.74 13.59 -54.47
N THR A 191 -23.54 13.41 -53.41
CA THR A 191 -23.21 13.58 -52.01
C THR A 191 -23.83 12.37 -51.32
N ASP A 192 -23.01 11.51 -50.74
CA ASP A 192 -23.47 10.40 -49.93
C ASP A 192 -24.23 10.89 -48.69
N THR A 193 -25.28 10.15 -48.29
CA THR A 193 -26.05 10.48 -47.08
C THR A 193 -26.33 9.28 -46.19
N ILE A 194 -26.32 9.50 -44.88
CA ILE A 194 -26.73 8.53 -43.86
C ILE A 194 -27.89 9.11 -43.05
N THR A 195 -28.99 8.37 -42.95
CA THR A 195 -30.11 8.74 -42.09
C THR A 195 -30.08 7.90 -40.81
N ILE A 196 -30.09 8.58 -39.66
CA ILE A 196 -30.03 7.95 -38.33
C ILE A 196 -31.31 8.19 -37.52
N LEU A 197 -31.67 7.25 -36.65
CA LEU A 197 -32.83 7.38 -35.76
C LEU A 197 -32.49 8.25 -34.53
N LYS A 198 -32.79 9.54 -34.62
CA LYS A 198 -32.57 10.55 -33.57
C LYS A 198 -33.52 11.73 -33.77
N ASP A 199 -33.94 12.35 -32.67
CA ASP A 199 -35.03 13.34 -32.62
C ASP A 199 -34.60 14.82 -32.68
N ASP A 200 -33.29 15.13 -32.70
CA ASP A 200 -32.80 16.48 -32.98
C ASP A 200 -31.35 16.49 -33.52
N THR A 201 -30.99 17.56 -34.24
CA THR A 201 -29.65 17.75 -34.84
C THR A 201 -28.57 18.23 -33.85
N THR A 202 -28.86 18.29 -32.55
CA THR A 202 -27.96 18.87 -31.57
C THR A 202 -26.71 18.02 -31.38
N GLY A 203 -25.55 18.69 -31.36
CA GLY A 203 -24.25 18.08 -31.06
C GLY A 203 -23.53 17.48 -32.26
N PHE A 204 -24.10 17.57 -33.47
CA PHE A 204 -23.40 17.28 -34.72
C PHE A 204 -22.79 18.56 -35.31
N THR A 205 -21.53 18.49 -35.73
CA THR A 205 -20.78 19.61 -36.32
C THR A 205 -20.28 19.24 -37.71
N ALA A 206 -20.80 19.94 -38.71
CA ALA A 206 -20.45 19.74 -40.10
C ALA A 206 -18.94 19.90 -40.37
N ASN A 207 -18.38 19.01 -41.20
CA ASN A 207 -16.99 18.96 -41.65
C ASN A 207 -15.92 18.73 -40.56
N THR A 208 -16.31 18.51 -39.30
CA THR A 208 -15.34 18.30 -38.20
C THR A 208 -15.61 17.04 -37.40
N ASP A 209 -16.89 16.69 -37.23
CA ASP A 209 -17.24 15.48 -36.52
C ASP A 209 -16.90 14.27 -37.38
N THR A 210 -16.26 13.28 -36.77
CA THR A 210 -15.90 12.04 -37.42
C THR A 210 -16.59 10.86 -36.74
N PHE A 211 -16.85 9.82 -37.54
CA PHE A 211 -17.59 8.65 -37.10
C PHE A 211 -16.99 7.36 -37.68
N LYS A 212 -17.47 6.24 -37.14
CA LYS A 212 -17.31 4.89 -37.68
C LYS A 212 -18.69 4.28 -37.93
N ILE A 213 -18.74 3.25 -38.76
CA ILE A 213 -19.92 2.39 -38.86
C ILE A 213 -19.56 1.03 -38.30
N VAL A 214 -20.33 0.57 -37.33
CA VAL A 214 -20.14 -0.72 -36.68
C VAL A 214 -21.36 -1.61 -36.88
N ASP A 215 -21.12 -2.90 -36.99
CA ASP A 215 -22.17 -3.87 -37.30
C ASP A 215 -23.10 -4.20 -36.12
N ARG A 216 -22.70 -3.94 -34.86
CA ARG A 216 -23.48 -4.30 -33.67
C ARG A 216 -23.21 -3.44 -32.45
N VAL A 217 -24.15 -3.53 -31.50
CA VAL A 217 -24.04 -3.04 -30.13
C VAL A 217 -24.38 -4.20 -29.19
N TYR A 218 -23.66 -4.31 -28.07
CA TYR A 218 -23.93 -5.30 -27.01
C TYR A 218 -24.91 -4.69 -26.01
N ASP A 219 -26.20 -4.93 -26.22
CA ASP A 219 -27.31 -4.37 -25.43
C ASP A 219 -28.08 -5.42 -24.62
N GLU A 220 -27.64 -6.69 -24.67
CA GLU A 220 -28.29 -7.80 -23.97
C GLU A 220 -28.31 -7.54 -22.47
N LYS A 221 -29.47 -7.74 -21.84
CA LYS A 221 -29.61 -7.76 -20.38
C LYS A 221 -29.34 -9.17 -19.88
N TYR A 222 -28.21 -9.36 -19.21
CA TYR A 222 -27.86 -10.67 -18.64
C TYR A 222 -28.24 -10.80 -17.17
N ASP A 223 -27.76 -9.87 -16.34
CA ASP A 223 -28.13 -9.78 -14.92
C ASP A 223 -29.30 -8.81 -14.76
N ASN A 224 -29.98 -8.83 -13.62
CA ASN A 224 -31.07 -7.87 -13.33
C ASN A 224 -30.63 -6.41 -13.47
N ASN A 225 -29.31 -6.16 -13.40
CA ASN A 225 -28.71 -4.84 -13.29
C ASN A 225 -27.57 -4.55 -14.30
N ALA A 226 -27.13 -5.48 -15.16
CA ALA A 226 -25.97 -5.27 -16.04
C ALA A 226 -26.05 -5.96 -17.42
N ASN A 227 -25.30 -5.46 -18.41
CA ASN A 227 -25.17 -6.12 -19.73
C ASN A 227 -24.45 -7.46 -19.61
N ALA A 228 -23.36 -7.49 -18.84
CA ALA A 228 -22.61 -8.71 -18.56
C ALA A 228 -22.25 -8.84 -17.09
N ARG A 229 -22.17 -10.08 -16.61
CA ARG A 229 -21.72 -10.39 -15.25
C ARG A 229 -20.51 -11.31 -15.30
N LEU A 230 -19.40 -10.88 -14.72
CA LEU A 230 -18.19 -11.66 -14.55
C LEU A 230 -18.31 -12.48 -13.25
N THR A 231 -18.07 -13.78 -13.35
CA THR A 231 -18.23 -14.74 -12.24
C THR A 231 -17.04 -15.68 -12.10
N LYS A 232 -16.16 -15.75 -13.11
CA LYS A 232 -14.94 -16.56 -13.08
C LYS A 232 -13.72 -15.74 -12.73
N SER A 233 -12.86 -16.37 -11.94
CA SER A 233 -11.55 -15.83 -11.57
C SER A 233 -10.46 -16.52 -12.38
N GLY A 234 -9.46 -15.74 -12.77
CA GLY A 234 -8.17 -16.30 -13.14
C GLY A 234 -7.33 -16.61 -11.90
N THR A 235 -6.01 -16.53 -12.06
CA THR A 235 -5.06 -16.53 -10.94
C THR A 235 -4.18 -15.30 -11.02
N THR A 236 -3.42 -15.04 -9.96
CA THR A 236 -2.42 -13.96 -9.87
C THR A 236 -1.35 -14.02 -10.95
N ASN A 237 -1.11 -15.21 -11.55
CA ASN A 237 -0.10 -15.44 -12.59
C ASN A 237 -0.72 -15.79 -13.97
N ALA A 238 -2.04 -15.90 -14.05
CA ALA A 238 -2.76 -16.27 -15.27
C ALA A 238 -4.16 -15.66 -15.23
N ASN A 239 -4.25 -14.39 -15.61
CA ASN A 239 -5.52 -13.67 -15.64
C ASN A 239 -6.44 -14.19 -16.75
N ILE A 240 -7.75 -14.16 -16.51
CA ILE A 240 -8.74 -14.15 -17.60
C ILE A 240 -8.74 -12.74 -18.18
N THR A 241 -8.42 -12.61 -19.46
CA THR A 241 -8.32 -11.32 -20.14
C THR A 241 -9.45 -11.15 -21.14
N TRP A 242 -10.32 -10.17 -20.89
CA TRP A 242 -11.37 -9.73 -21.80
C TRP A 242 -10.82 -8.61 -22.67
N ASP A 243 -10.56 -8.94 -23.93
CA ASP A 243 -9.97 -8.07 -24.93
C ASP A 243 -11.03 -7.63 -25.95
N ILE A 244 -10.87 -6.42 -26.49
CA ILE A 244 -11.78 -5.85 -27.49
C ILE A 244 -11.11 -5.88 -28.85
N VAL A 245 -11.83 -6.36 -29.85
CA VAL A 245 -11.43 -6.29 -31.26
C VAL A 245 -12.36 -5.32 -31.99
N ASN A 246 -11.76 -4.31 -32.63
CA ASN A 246 -12.43 -3.19 -33.29
C ASN A 246 -13.29 -2.35 -32.31
N THR A 247 -14.31 -1.65 -32.80
CA THR A 247 -15.13 -0.74 -31.98
C THR A 247 -16.29 -1.50 -31.34
N VAL A 248 -16.10 -1.95 -30.10
CA VAL A 248 -17.15 -2.61 -29.31
C VAL A 248 -17.88 -1.61 -28.42
N ILE A 249 -19.20 -1.66 -28.43
CA ILE A 249 -20.08 -0.83 -27.60
C ILE A 249 -20.90 -1.75 -26.69
N LEU A 250 -20.85 -1.50 -25.38
CA LEU A 250 -21.78 -2.05 -24.41
C LEU A 250 -22.80 -0.97 -24.05
N ASP A 251 -24.07 -1.21 -24.33
CA ASP A 251 -25.15 -0.24 -24.11
C ASP A 251 -26.16 -0.77 -23.09
N ALA A 252 -26.25 -0.09 -21.94
CA ALA A 252 -27.20 -0.43 -20.87
C ALA A 252 -28.64 0.06 -21.16
N LEU A 253 -28.88 0.69 -22.31
CA LEU A 253 -30.15 1.16 -22.84
C LEU A 253 -30.93 2.11 -21.91
N ASN A 254 -30.26 2.75 -20.95
CA ASN A 254 -30.89 3.49 -19.85
C ASN A 254 -31.86 2.63 -19.00
N THR A 255 -31.70 1.31 -19.06
CA THR A 255 -32.55 0.33 -18.34
C THR A 255 -31.77 -0.50 -17.33
N GLN A 256 -30.45 -0.55 -17.46
CA GLN A 256 -29.56 -1.33 -16.61
C GLN A 256 -28.73 -0.38 -15.74
N TYR A 257 -28.43 -0.79 -14.51
CA TYR A 257 -27.65 0.02 -13.60
C TYR A 257 -26.18 0.13 -14.02
N TYR A 258 -25.67 -0.93 -14.66
CA TYR A 258 -24.27 -1.08 -15.03
C TYR A 258 -24.12 -1.65 -16.44
N ASN A 259 -22.96 -1.49 -17.07
CA ASN A 259 -22.62 -2.27 -18.25
C ASN A 259 -22.01 -3.61 -17.85
N LEU A 260 -21.05 -3.58 -16.92
CA LEU A 260 -20.44 -4.78 -16.37
C LEU A 260 -20.77 -4.90 -14.88
N SER A 261 -21.07 -6.10 -14.42
CA SER A 261 -21.09 -6.43 -13.00
C SER A 261 -20.07 -7.51 -12.66
N ALA A 262 -19.45 -7.40 -11.50
CA ALA A 262 -18.52 -8.38 -10.98
C ALA A 262 -19.11 -9.09 -9.75
N GLN A 263 -19.03 -10.42 -9.73
CA GLN A 263 -19.31 -11.19 -8.53
C GLN A 263 -18.29 -10.88 -7.43
N ALA A 264 -18.70 -10.95 -6.17
CA ALA A 264 -17.79 -10.81 -5.04
C ALA A 264 -16.76 -11.96 -4.98
N GLY A 265 -15.50 -11.62 -4.71
CA GLY A 265 -14.36 -12.53 -4.65
C GLY A 265 -13.66 -12.76 -5.99
N LEU A 266 -13.88 -11.93 -7.01
CA LEU A 266 -13.18 -12.08 -8.28
C LEU A 266 -11.69 -11.76 -8.12
N THR A 267 -10.85 -12.63 -8.67
CA THR A 267 -9.39 -12.45 -8.70
C THR A 267 -8.83 -12.84 -10.07
N GLY A 268 -7.73 -12.20 -10.48
CA GLY A 268 -7.10 -12.51 -11.76
C GLY A 268 -7.99 -12.23 -12.98
N VAL A 269 -8.74 -11.13 -13.02
CA VAL A 269 -9.56 -10.76 -14.20
C VAL A 269 -9.12 -9.40 -14.73
N LYS A 270 -8.90 -9.29 -16.04
CA LYS A 270 -8.59 -8.05 -16.76
C LYS A 270 -9.69 -7.79 -17.78
N PHE A 271 -10.28 -6.61 -17.80
CA PHE A 271 -11.26 -6.19 -18.82
C PHE A 271 -10.81 -4.86 -19.42
N THR A 272 -10.55 -4.82 -20.72
CA THR A 272 -10.00 -3.60 -21.35
C THR A 272 -10.96 -2.42 -21.26
N ASP A 273 -10.42 -1.23 -21.06
CA ASP A 273 -11.17 0.03 -21.02
C ASP A 273 -11.42 0.62 -22.42
N THR A 274 -10.93 -0.04 -23.46
CA THR A 274 -11.09 0.39 -24.86
C THR A 274 -12.50 0.16 -25.41
N ALA A 275 -13.37 -0.54 -24.68
CA ALA A 275 -14.79 -0.64 -25.01
C ALA A 275 -15.50 0.70 -24.77
N ILE A 276 -16.50 1.00 -25.58
CA ILE A 276 -17.40 2.13 -25.33
C ILE A 276 -18.53 1.66 -24.41
N PHE A 277 -18.65 2.29 -23.24
CA PHE A 277 -19.70 2.00 -22.25
C PHE A 277 -20.74 3.12 -22.23
N ASN A 278 -21.99 2.79 -22.58
CA ASN A 278 -23.06 3.79 -22.76
C ASN A 278 -24.30 3.50 -21.92
N ASN A 279 -25.04 4.57 -21.64
CA ASN A 279 -26.41 4.59 -21.12
C ASN A 279 -26.68 3.73 -19.86
N TYR A 280 -25.71 3.65 -18.95
CA TYR A 280 -25.91 3.03 -17.64
C TYR A 280 -26.60 4.02 -16.66
N ILE A 281 -27.39 3.51 -15.71
CA ILE A 281 -28.10 4.36 -14.73
C ILE A 281 -27.16 4.82 -13.61
N THR A 282 -26.27 3.96 -13.11
CA THR A 282 -25.43 4.24 -11.94
C THR A 282 -23.98 4.47 -12.32
N SER A 283 -23.34 3.48 -12.92
CA SER A 283 -21.90 3.50 -13.24
C SER A 283 -21.59 2.46 -14.32
N ILE A 284 -20.43 2.57 -14.95
CA ILE A 284 -19.95 1.57 -15.92
C ILE A 284 -19.91 0.16 -15.28
N MET A 285 -19.46 0.10 -14.02
CA MET A 285 -19.21 -1.13 -13.26
C MET A 285 -20.14 -1.23 -12.04
N GLY A 286 -20.62 -2.44 -11.72
CA GLY A 286 -21.36 -2.74 -10.49
C GLY A 286 -20.91 -4.04 -9.81
N GLY A 287 -21.39 -4.30 -8.59
CA GLY A 287 -20.97 -5.46 -7.80
C GLY A 287 -19.67 -5.19 -7.05
N GLU A 288 -18.70 -6.11 -7.12
CA GLU A 288 -17.36 -5.89 -6.53
C GLU A 288 -16.58 -4.86 -7.33
N ALA A 289 -16.10 -3.81 -6.65
CA ALA A 289 -15.31 -2.78 -7.28
C ALA A 289 -14.00 -3.37 -7.84
N SER A 290 -13.60 -2.94 -9.04
CA SER A 290 -12.28 -3.27 -9.57
C SER A 290 -11.21 -2.79 -8.60
N THR A 291 -10.28 -3.66 -8.25
CA THR A 291 -9.15 -3.36 -7.36
C THR A 291 -8.25 -2.24 -7.89
N SER A 292 -8.15 -2.06 -9.20
CA SER A 292 -7.44 -0.94 -9.82
C SER A 292 -7.85 -0.77 -11.29
N HIS A 293 -7.71 0.45 -11.80
CA HIS A 293 -7.72 0.78 -13.23
C HIS A 293 -6.27 1.07 -13.62
N TYR A 294 -5.68 0.23 -14.47
CA TYR A 294 -4.26 0.34 -14.81
C TYR A 294 -3.98 -0.15 -16.24
N SER A 295 -3.11 0.59 -16.94
CA SER A 295 -2.59 0.23 -18.27
C SER A 295 -3.67 -0.12 -19.32
N GLY A 296 -4.82 0.54 -19.27
CA GLY A 296 -5.91 0.33 -20.23
C GLY A 296 -6.89 -0.79 -19.85
N TYR A 297 -6.91 -1.25 -18.59
CA TYR A 297 -7.84 -2.31 -18.15
C TYR A 297 -8.44 -2.01 -16.77
N TYR A 298 -9.70 -2.40 -16.58
CA TYR A 298 -10.32 -2.66 -15.28
C TYR A 298 -9.86 -4.02 -14.75
N ARG A 299 -9.48 -4.10 -13.47
CA ARG A 299 -8.89 -5.31 -12.90
C ARG A 299 -9.49 -5.76 -11.58
N TRP A 300 -9.68 -7.07 -11.42
CA TRP A 300 -10.05 -7.72 -10.15
C TRP A 300 -8.95 -8.66 -9.69
N GLY A 301 -8.58 -8.54 -8.42
CA GLY A 301 -7.42 -9.19 -7.82
C GLY A 301 -6.07 -8.54 -8.17
N SER A 302 -5.05 -8.94 -7.43
CA SER A 302 -3.66 -8.55 -7.66
C SER A 302 -3.04 -9.35 -8.82
N GLU A 303 -2.04 -8.78 -9.49
CA GLU A 303 -1.13 -9.50 -10.38
C GLU A 303 0.20 -9.67 -9.65
N THR A 304 0.68 -10.90 -9.51
CA THR A 304 1.92 -11.19 -8.79
C THR A 304 3.08 -11.28 -9.78
N ILE A 305 4.08 -10.44 -9.60
CA ILE A 305 5.34 -10.53 -10.35
C ILE A 305 6.42 -11.10 -9.43
N THR A 306 6.85 -12.32 -9.74
CA THR A 306 7.95 -12.98 -9.00
C THR A 306 9.27 -12.71 -9.69
N ALA A 307 10.30 -12.38 -8.92
CA ALA A 307 11.66 -12.28 -9.44
C ALA A 307 12.16 -13.65 -9.93
N ALA A 308 12.63 -13.71 -11.18
CA ALA A 308 13.14 -14.91 -11.82
C ALA A 308 14.64 -15.13 -11.55
N ALA A 309 15.38 -14.06 -11.30
CA ALA A 309 16.83 -14.07 -11.10
C ALA A 309 17.27 -12.86 -10.26
N SER A 310 18.44 -12.95 -9.63
CA SER A 310 19.03 -11.78 -8.96
C SER A 310 19.38 -10.69 -9.97
N GLY A 311 19.16 -9.43 -9.61
CA GLY A 311 19.49 -8.28 -10.45
C GLY A 311 18.77 -7.00 -10.04
N ASN A 312 18.70 -6.08 -10.98
CA ASN A 312 18.13 -4.75 -10.80
C ASN A 312 16.60 -4.76 -10.96
N TRP A 313 15.89 -3.98 -10.15
CA TRP A 313 14.44 -3.84 -10.26
C TRP A 313 14.02 -3.35 -11.64
N SER A 314 14.76 -2.40 -12.23
CA SER A 314 14.44 -1.86 -13.55
C SER A 314 14.70 -2.82 -14.72
N ALA A 315 15.38 -3.95 -14.49
CA ALA A 315 15.77 -4.88 -15.54
C ALA A 315 14.69 -5.95 -15.77
N GLY A 316 14.13 -6.02 -16.98
CA GLY A 316 13.15 -7.07 -17.32
C GLY A 316 13.63 -8.49 -17.00
N ALA A 317 14.91 -8.80 -17.25
CA ALA A 317 15.49 -10.12 -16.99
C ALA A 317 15.51 -10.55 -15.51
N THR A 318 15.34 -9.62 -14.56
CA THR A 318 15.18 -9.92 -13.13
C THR A 318 13.83 -10.56 -12.83
N TRP A 319 12.84 -10.37 -13.69
CA TRP A 319 11.44 -10.71 -13.45
C TRP A 319 10.94 -11.81 -14.39
N LEU A 320 10.02 -12.64 -13.90
CA LEU A 320 9.36 -13.62 -14.76
C LEU A 320 8.69 -12.93 -15.96
N ASN A 321 8.74 -13.57 -17.12
CA ASN A 321 8.20 -13.07 -18.39
C ASN A 321 8.82 -11.74 -18.89
N ASN A 322 9.96 -11.31 -18.34
CA ASN A 322 10.60 -10.03 -18.65
C ASN A 322 9.77 -8.78 -18.31
N THR A 323 8.82 -8.90 -17.36
CA THR A 323 7.91 -7.82 -16.97
C THR A 323 8.40 -7.14 -15.70
N VAL A 324 8.86 -5.90 -15.81
CA VAL A 324 9.24 -5.08 -14.65
C VAL A 324 7.98 -4.75 -13.83
N PRO A 325 7.99 -4.96 -12.49
CA PRO A 325 6.85 -4.63 -11.64
C PRO A 325 6.58 -3.13 -11.63
N VAL A 326 5.30 -2.81 -11.69
CA VAL A 326 4.75 -1.44 -11.74
C VAL A 326 3.59 -1.30 -10.76
N GLU A 327 3.12 -0.06 -10.57
CA GLU A 327 1.97 0.24 -9.72
C GLU A 327 0.76 -0.64 -10.08
N GLY A 328 0.02 -1.07 -9.05
CA GLY A 328 -1.07 -2.04 -9.20
C GLY A 328 -0.58 -3.48 -9.10
N GLN A 329 0.70 -3.81 -9.24
CA GLN A 329 1.16 -5.19 -9.12
C GLN A 329 1.70 -5.47 -7.71
N VAL A 330 1.75 -6.74 -7.33
CA VAL A 330 2.40 -7.19 -6.09
C VAL A 330 3.64 -8.01 -6.44
N VAL A 331 4.66 -7.97 -5.60
CA VAL A 331 5.97 -8.54 -5.89
C VAL A 331 6.33 -9.65 -4.93
N VAL A 332 6.96 -10.71 -5.45
CA VAL A 332 7.60 -11.76 -4.64
C VAL A 332 9.09 -11.83 -4.98
N VAL A 333 9.93 -11.73 -3.95
CA VAL A 333 11.38 -11.98 -4.03
C VAL A 333 11.66 -13.36 -3.42
N PRO A 334 11.88 -14.41 -4.23
CA PRO A 334 11.95 -15.77 -3.73
C PRO A 334 13.31 -16.08 -3.07
N ASN A 335 13.38 -17.25 -2.42
CA ASN A 335 14.61 -17.76 -1.80
C ASN A 335 15.80 -17.77 -2.78
N GLY A 336 16.95 -17.24 -2.32
CA GLY A 336 18.20 -17.20 -3.07
C GLY A 336 18.28 -16.10 -4.13
N VAL A 337 17.23 -15.29 -4.29
CA VAL A 337 17.20 -14.16 -5.23
C VAL A 337 17.46 -12.85 -4.48
N THR A 338 18.32 -12.00 -5.04
CA THR A 338 18.57 -10.64 -4.58
C THR A 338 18.09 -9.64 -5.63
N VAL A 339 17.12 -8.81 -5.28
CA VAL A 339 16.64 -7.70 -6.12
C VAL A 339 17.19 -6.38 -5.56
N THR A 340 17.83 -5.59 -6.41
CA THR A 340 18.33 -4.26 -6.06
C THR A 340 17.45 -3.19 -6.68
N ILE A 341 16.90 -2.28 -5.88
CA ILE A 341 16.17 -1.11 -6.36
C ILE A 341 17.17 -0.11 -6.91
N ASP A 342 17.18 0.02 -8.23
CA ASP A 342 18.10 0.88 -8.98
C ASP A 342 17.38 2.03 -9.69
N ALA A 343 16.05 2.11 -9.59
CA ALA A 343 15.23 3.20 -10.11
C ALA A 343 15.06 4.31 -9.05
N PRO A 344 15.01 5.60 -9.45
CA PRO A 344 14.89 6.72 -8.50
C PRO A 344 13.57 6.70 -7.74
N ALA A 345 12.51 6.22 -8.38
CA ALA A 345 11.21 6.03 -7.75
C ALA A 345 10.57 4.73 -8.24
N VAL A 346 10.01 3.97 -7.30
CA VAL A 346 9.21 2.76 -7.53
C VAL A 346 7.90 2.93 -6.78
N THR A 347 6.77 2.78 -7.48
CA THR A 347 5.46 2.63 -6.84
C THR A 347 4.98 1.21 -7.09
N ILE A 348 4.55 0.52 -6.03
CA ILE A 348 4.15 -0.89 -6.10
C ILE A 348 3.00 -1.18 -5.14
N GLY A 349 2.25 -2.25 -5.38
CA GLY A 349 1.04 -2.60 -4.64
C GLY A 349 -0.23 -2.14 -5.35
N ASP A 350 -1.36 -2.72 -4.97
CA ASP A 350 -2.67 -2.49 -5.57
C ASP A 350 -3.66 -1.76 -4.66
N GLY A 351 -3.21 -1.31 -3.49
CA GLY A 351 -4.05 -0.64 -2.49
C GLY A 351 -5.01 -1.57 -1.75
N SER A 352 -4.89 -2.88 -1.94
CA SER A 352 -5.67 -3.89 -1.22
C SER A 352 -4.92 -4.41 0.02
N VAL A 353 -5.53 -5.36 0.74
CA VAL A 353 -4.90 -6.03 1.90
C VAL A 353 -3.82 -7.05 1.51
N THR A 354 -3.63 -7.31 0.22
CA THR A 354 -2.54 -8.19 -0.25
C THR A 354 -1.20 -7.45 -0.10
N PRO A 355 -0.15 -8.11 0.43
CA PRO A 355 1.17 -7.49 0.53
C PRO A 355 1.66 -6.99 -0.84
N ALA A 356 2.09 -5.72 -0.89
CA ALA A 356 2.67 -5.13 -2.09
C ALA A 356 4.01 -5.79 -2.44
N ILE A 357 4.80 -6.16 -1.43
CA ILE A 357 6.06 -6.88 -1.57
C ILE A 357 6.10 -8.00 -0.54
N THR A 358 6.41 -9.22 -0.98
CA THR A 358 6.79 -10.34 -0.11
C THR A 358 8.23 -10.74 -0.41
N ILE A 359 9.07 -10.75 0.62
CA ILE A 359 10.44 -11.26 0.54
C ILE A 359 10.44 -12.62 1.24
N ASP A 360 10.53 -13.70 0.48
CA ASP A 360 10.52 -15.05 1.02
C ASP A 360 11.79 -15.34 1.83
N ALA A 361 11.73 -16.35 2.69
CA ALA A 361 12.89 -16.79 3.46
C ALA A 361 14.10 -17.09 2.53
N GLY A 362 15.24 -16.46 2.82
CA GLY A 362 16.45 -16.52 2.00
C GLY A 362 16.46 -15.60 0.76
N GLY A 363 15.37 -14.90 0.45
CA GLY A 363 15.34 -13.82 -0.53
C GLY A 363 15.88 -12.51 0.04
N THR A 364 16.31 -11.59 -0.81
CA THR A 364 16.78 -10.25 -0.41
C THR A 364 16.22 -9.17 -1.33
N LEU A 365 15.52 -8.20 -0.76
CA LEU A 365 15.28 -6.92 -1.42
C LEU A 365 16.24 -5.89 -0.81
N GLN A 366 16.94 -5.15 -1.66
CA GLN A 366 17.89 -4.14 -1.18
C GLN A 366 17.80 -2.83 -1.94
N ILE A 367 18.07 -1.75 -1.23
CA ILE A 367 18.52 -0.49 -1.80
C ILE A 367 19.99 -0.38 -1.39
N GLU A 368 20.88 -0.61 -2.35
CA GLU A 368 22.32 -0.46 -2.17
C GLU A 368 22.79 0.39 -3.33
N THR A 369 22.96 1.69 -3.09
CA THR A 369 23.24 2.63 -4.17
C THR A 369 24.56 3.35 -3.92
N THR A 370 25.43 3.27 -4.91
CA THR A 370 26.58 4.17 -5.07
C THR A 370 26.21 5.37 -5.93
N GLU A 371 24.98 5.40 -6.44
CA GLU A 371 24.49 6.47 -7.29
C GLU A 371 24.14 7.71 -6.45
N LEU A 372 24.36 8.87 -7.05
CA LEU A 372 24.11 10.18 -6.47
C LEU A 372 22.69 10.63 -6.79
N GLU A 373 21.70 9.89 -6.30
CA GLU A 373 20.28 10.23 -6.45
C GLU A 373 19.42 9.70 -5.30
N ASN A 374 18.29 10.37 -5.06
CA ASN A 374 17.30 9.90 -4.09
C ASN A 374 16.63 8.62 -4.60
N ARG A 375 16.42 7.67 -3.69
CA ARG A 375 15.69 6.43 -3.97
C ARG A 375 14.40 6.43 -3.16
N VAL A 376 13.26 6.23 -3.82
CA VAL A 376 11.95 6.21 -3.16
C VAL A 376 11.18 4.94 -3.55
N ILE A 377 10.79 4.15 -2.56
CA ILE A 377 9.76 3.11 -2.72
C ILE A 377 8.45 3.64 -2.12
N THR A 378 7.40 3.70 -2.91
CA THR A 378 6.02 3.96 -2.46
C THR A 378 5.23 2.65 -2.50
N SER A 379 4.84 2.15 -1.33
CA SER A 379 4.09 0.90 -1.18
C SER A 379 2.59 1.17 -0.98
N LYS A 380 1.76 0.56 -1.83
CA LYS A 380 0.29 0.50 -1.76
C LYS A 380 -0.16 -0.87 -1.25
N GLY A 381 0.31 -1.24 -0.07
CA GLY A 381 0.14 -2.54 0.56
C GLY A 381 1.22 -2.79 1.61
N ASP A 382 1.07 -3.84 2.41
CA ASP A 382 2.09 -4.25 3.38
C ASP A 382 3.38 -4.70 2.65
N ILE A 383 4.53 -4.52 3.29
CA ILE A 383 5.79 -5.18 2.92
C ILE A 383 6.06 -6.28 3.93
N VAL A 384 6.09 -7.53 3.49
CA VAL A 384 6.32 -8.70 4.34
C VAL A 384 7.75 -9.21 4.14
N VAL A 385 8.52 -9.25 5.22
CA VAL A 385 9.92 -9.65 5.25
C VAL A 385 10.05 -11.00 5.98
N ASN A 386 10.14 -12.09 5.21
CA ASN A 386 10.54 -13.41 5.71
C ASN A 386 12.03 -13.69 5.41
N GLY A 387 12.60 -13.02 4.40
CA GLY A 387 14.02 -13.01 4.07
C GLY A 387 14.73 -11.78 4.62
N THR A 388 15.38 -11.00 3.76
CA THR A 388 16.11 -9.80 4.17
C THR A 388 15.64 -8.56 3.42
N LEU A 389 15.33 -7.49 4.15
CA LEU A 389 15.16 -6.15 3.61
C LEU A 389 16.33 -5.27 4.05
N LYS A 390 17.15 -4.84 3.08
CA LYS A 390 18.29 -3.93 3.31
C LYS A 390 17.99 -2.55 2.78
N LEU A 391 17.98 -1.56 3.66
CA LEU A 391 17.90 -0.15 3.29
C LEU A 391 19.23 0.51 3.62
N ARG A 392 19.91 1.02 2.60
CA ARG A 392 21.15 1.80 2.71
C ARG A 392 20.94 3.17 2.12
N ALA A 393 21.52 4.19 2.75
CA ALA A 393 21.64 5.49 2.13
C ALA A 393 22.83 5.54 1.16
N SER A 394 22.85 6.57 0.32
CA SER A 394 24.03 6.92 -0.47
C SER A 394 25.14 7.40 0.46
N SER A 395 26.41 7.24 0.07
CA SER A 395 27.53 7.80 0.85
C SER A 395 27.59 9.33 0.85
N ASP A 396 26.85 9.98 -0.06
CA ASP A 396 26.70 11.42 -0.11
C ASP A 396 25.43 11.84 0.66
N PRO A 397 25.56 12.65 1.73
CA PRO A 397 24.45 13.02 2.61
C PRO A 397 23.38 13.90 1.94
N LEU A 398 23.61 14.36 0.69
CA LEU A 398 22.60 15.07 -0.09
C LEU A 398 21.48 14.15 -0.60
N TYR A 399 21.70 12.83 -0.59
CA TYR A 399 20.75 11.86 -1.13
C TYR A 399 20.24 10.90 -0.06
N SER A 400 18.94 10.64 -0.11
CA SER A 400 18.25 9.78 0.84
C SER A 400 17.66 8.54 0.18
N THR A 401 17.51 7.50 1.00
CA THR A 401 16.71 6.32 0.70
C THR A 401 15.41 6.39 1.49
N THR A 402 14.27 6.45 0.80
CA THR A 402 12.95 6.58 1.42
C THR A 402 12.09 5.37 1.12
N LEU A 403 11.59 4.72 2.17
CA LEU A 403 10.47 3.79 2.10
C LEU A 403 9.22 4.49 2.64
N GLN A 404 8.19 4.64 1.81
CA GLN A 404 6.93 5.27 2.20
C GLN A 404 5.71 4.43 1.87
N PHE A 405 4.66 4.56 2.67
CA PHE A 405 3.40 3.83 2.49
C PHE A 405 2.26 4.80 2.13
N ASP A 406 1.51 4.45 1.10
CA ASP A 406 0.32 5.20 0.65
C ASP A 406 -0.93 4.61 1.32
N CYS A 407 -1.16 5.04 2.57
CA CYS A 407 -2.31 4.63 3.37
C CYS A 407 -3.49 5.57 3.13
N ALA A 408 -4.69 5.00 3.00
CA ALA A 408 -5.99 5.70 3.04
C ALA A 408 -6.52 5.85 4.49
N SER A 409 -5.97 5.11 5.46
CA SER A 409 -6.24 5.32 6.89
C SER A 409 -5.10 4.79 7.77
N ASN A 410 -5.05 5.24 9.03
CA ASN A 410 -4.06 4.81 10.01
C ASN A 410 -3.97 3.28 10.15
N GLY A 411 -2.74 2.75 10.00
CA GLY A 411 -2.40 1.34 10.12
C GLY A 411 -2.96 0.44 9.04
N GLN A 412 -3.40 1.01 7.91
CA GLN A 412 -3.82 0.21 6.76
C GLN A 412 -2.67 -0.66 6.26
N PHE A 413 -1.49 -0.06 6.06
CA PHE A 413 -0.30 -0.74 5.57
C PHE A 413 0.93 -0.50 6.45
N GLY A 414 1.88 -1.41 6.41
CA GLY A 414 3.13 -1.32 7.16
C GLY A 414 4.20 -2.29 6.69
N LEU A 415 5.31 -2.27 7.43
CA LEU A 415 6.44 -3.16 7.27
C LEU A 415 6.35 -4.27 8.32
N ILE A 416 6.23 -5.52 7.88
CA ILE A 416 6.07 -6.68 8.76
C ILE A 416 7.32 -7.57 8.62
N VAL A 417 8.10 -7.66 9.69
CA VAL A 417 9.25 -8.56 9.80
C VAL A 417 8.81 -9.81 10.53
N ASN A 418 8.64 -10.91 9.79
CA ASN A 418 8.17 -12.18 10.34
C ASN A 418 9.31 -12.98 10.98
N ALA A 419 8.96 -14.15 11.52
CA ALA A 419 9.93 -15.13 11.99
C ALA A 419 10.99 -15.41 10.91
N THR A 420 12.27 -15.34 11.28
CA THR A 420 13.45 -15.44 10.39
C THR A 420 13.71 -14.26 9.44
N GLY A 421 12.82 -13.28 9.41
CA GLY A 421 13.02 -12.03 8.67
C GLY A 421 14.11 -11.17 9.29
N PHE A 422 14.91 -10.53 8.45
CA PHE A 422 15.92 -9.55 8.84
C PHE A 422 15.64 -8.18 8.23
N LEU A 423 15.35 -7.20 9.09
CA LEU A 423 15.29 -5.80 8.72
C LEU A 423 16.62 -5.12 9.04
N ASP A 424 17.30 -4.64 8.01
CA ASP A 424 18.62 -4.03 8.12
C ASP A 424 18.59 -2.61 7.54
N VAL A 425 18.44 -1.63 8.41
CA VAL A 425 18.33 -0.20 8.08
C VAL A 425 19.58 0.51 8.56
N LEU A 426 20.33 1.10 7.61
CA LEU A 426 21.59 1.78 7.91
C LEU A 426 21.74 3.03 7.04
N GLY A 427 21.55 4.20 7.66
CA GLY A 427 21.98 5.48 7.09
C GLY A 427 23.47 5.74 7.24
N THR A 428 23.93 6.92 6.86
CA THR A 428 25.36 7.31 6.92
C THR A 428 25.80 7.79 8.29
N SER A 429 25.01 8.66 8.94
CA SER A 429 25.37 9.28 10.20
C SER A 429 24.16 9.71 11.05
N ALA A 430 24.42 9.97 12.34
CA ALA A 430 23.40 10.46 13.27
C ALA A 430 22.87 11.86 12.92
N ALA A 431 23.66 12.65 12.19
CA ALA A 431 23.29 14.00 11.76
C ALA A 431 22.41 13.96 10.50
N ASP A 432 22.69 13.04 9.57
CA ASP A 432 22.04 12.99 8.26
C ASP A 432 20.71 12.23 8.31
N ARG A 433 20.68 11.05 8.96
CA ARG A 433 19.50 10.17 9.08
C ARG A 433 18.78 9.96 7.74
N ASP A 434 19.57 9.67 6.73
CA ASP A 434 19.25 9.63 5.30
C ASP A 434 18.56 8.35 4.83
N VAL A 435 18.27 7.40 5.74
CA VAL A 435 17.26 6.37 5.49
C VAL A 435 15.96 6.75 6.20
N ILE A 436 14.92 7.00 5.40
CA ILE A 436 13.63 7.51 5.85
C ILE A 436 12.56 6.41 5.72
N ILE A 437 11.81 6.14 6.78
CA ILE A 437 10.63 5.26 6.72
C ILE A 437 9.40 6.05 7.19
N THR A 438 8.40 6.22 6.32
CA THR A 438 7.28 7.13 6.61
C THR A 438 5.96 6.79 5.88
N SER A 439 4.92 7.59 6.07
CA SER A 439 3.73 7.60 5.22
C SER A 439 3.87 8.66 4.11
N VAL A 440 3.18 8.46 2.99
CA VAL A 440 3.06 9.48 1.93
C VAL A 440 2.36 10.72 2.47
N THR A 441 1.21 10.51 3.12
CA THR A 441 0.42 11.58 3.73
C THR A 441 0.80 11.75 5.21
N LYS A 442 1.39 12.90 5.55
CA LYS A 442 2.04 13.19 6.83
C LYS A 442 1.17 14.02 7.78
N ASP A 443 -0.01 13.49 8.12
CA ASP A 443 -1.06 14.22 8.85
C ASP A 443 -1.57 13.54 10.12
N ASN A 444 -0.93 12.45 10.56
CA ASN A 444 -1.35 11.60 11.69
C ASN A 444 -2.70 10.85 11.49
N ALA A 445 -3.29 10.90 10.29
CA ALA A 445 -4.52 10.18 9.93
C ALA A 445 -4.28 9.05 8.90
N HIS A 446 -3.09 9.01 8.31
CA HIS A 446 -2.66 8.03 7.30
C HIS A 446 -1.33 7.36 7.68
N ASN A 447 -1.12 7.15 8.98
CA ASN A 447 0.10 6.55 9.51
C ASN A 447 0.26 5.10 9.02
N ALA A 448 1.49 4.71 8.71
CA ALA A 448 1.85 3.31 8.44
C ALA A 448 2.20 2.58 9.74
N TYR A 449 2.88 1.43 9.73
CA TYR A 449 3.42 0.82 10.96
C TYR A 449 4.64 -0.05 10.64
N ILE A 450 5.44 -0.36 11.66
CA ILE A 450 6.49 -1.38 11.59
C ILE A 450 6.19 -2.44 12.67
N LEU A 451 6.11 -3.70 12.28
CA LEU A 451 5.98 -4.84 13.17
C LEU A 451 7.23 -5.71 13.07
N CYS A 452 7.98 -5.82 14.17
CA CYS A 452 9.05 -6.79 14.36
C CYS A 452 8.47 -7.97 15.15
N GLY A 453 8.15 -9.06 14.45
CA GLY A 453 7.49 -10.22 15.02
C GLY A 453 8.41 -11.16 15.80
N ASP A 454 7.82 -12.20 16.37
CA ASP A 454 8.51 -13.26 17.11
C ASP A 454 9.62 -13.91 16.26
N ASN A 455 10.81 -14.10 16.82
CA ASN A 455 11.99 -14.65 16.11
C ASN A 455 12.51 -13.80 14.94
N SER A 456 12.20 -12.50 14.89
CA SER A 456 12.75 -11.59 13.88
C SER A 456 14.11 -11.00 14.28
N GLU A 457 14.91 -10.62 13.29
CA GLU A 457 16.12 -9.82 13.46
C GLU A 457 15.84 -8.40 12.96
N THR A 458 16.15 -7.39 13.78
CA THR A 458 15.96 -5.99 13.38
C THR A 458 17.09 -5.11 13.86
N LYS A 459 17.70 -4.41 12.91
CA LYS A 459 18.73 -3.41 13.13
C LYS A 459 18.34 -2.11 12.43
N ILE A 460 18.20 -1.05 13.22
CA ILE A 460 17.88 0.29 12.73
C ILE A 460 18.95 1.25 13.24
N LYS A 461 19.72 1.83 12.32
CA LYS A 461 20.80 2.75 12.63
C LYS A 461 20.80 3.94 11.69
N PHE A 462 20.95 5.15 12.25
CA PHE A 462 20.97 6.39 11.48
C PHE A 462 19.74 6.55 10.57
N ALA A 463 18.55 6.25 11.08
CA ALA A 463 17.30 6.36 10.33
C ALA A 463 16.40 7.48 10.85
N ASP A 464 15.54 8.03 9.99
CA ASP A 464 14.40 8.87 10.38
C ASP A 464 13.09 8.12 10.13
N ILE A 465 12.33 7.84 11.19
CA ILE A 465 11.07 7.10 11.14
C ILE A 465 9.97 8.00 11.66
N GLY A 466 8.89 8.16 10.91
CA GLY A 466 7.77 8.94 11.43
C GLY A 466 6.46 8.78 10.69
N TYR A 467 5.39 9.27 11.31
CA TYR A 467 4.01 9.06 10.85
C TYR A 467 3.65 7.57 10.85
N MET A 468 3.86 6.93 12.01
CA MET A 468 3.61 5.50 12.23
C MET A 468 2.60 5.27 13.36
N GLY A 469 1.78 4.26 13.19
CA GLY A 469 0.96 3.62 14.20
C GLY A 469 -0.42 4.23 14.46
N LEU A 470 -1.21 3.44 15.17
CA LEU A 470 -2.49 3.75 15.81
C LEU A 470 -2.64 2.93 17.10
N ASN A 471 -3.69 3.20 17.87
CA ASN A 471 -4.05 2.38 19.01
C ASN A 471 -4.69 1.04 18.59
N ALA A 472 -3.90 0.15 18.00
CA ALA A 472 -4.31 -1.21 17.63
C ALA A 472 -3.14 -2.18 17.85
N VAL A 473 -3.50 -3.42 18.20
CA VAL A 473 -2.54 -4.51 18.44
C VAL A 473 -1.56 -4.60 17.28
N ASP A 474 -0.27 -4.66 17.59
CA ASP A 474 0.86 -4.82 16.66
C ASP A 474 1.06 -3.67 15.66
N LYS A 475 0.32 -2.56 15.81
CA LYS A 475 0.35 -1.40 14.92
C LYS A 475 0.54 -0.08 15.65
N TYR A 476 1.28 -0.06 16.76
CA TYR A 476 1.40 1.14 17.61
C TYR A 476 2.40 2.17 17.10
N GLY A 477 3.26 1.82 16.15
CA GLY A 477 4.39 2.63 15.68
C GLY A 477 5.46 1.69 15.17
N VAL A 478 6.61 1.63 15.86
CA VAL A 478 7.49 0.46 15.81
C VAL A 478 7.08 -0.51 16.92
N SER A 479 6.33 -1.55 16.55
CA SER A 479 5.89 -2.62 17.45
C SER A 479 6.89 -3.78 17.43
N VAL A 480 7.46 -4.12 18.58
CA VAL A 480 8.40 -5.22 18.77
C VAL A 480 7.71 -6.27 19.63
N ARG A 481 7.44 -7.44 19.05
CA ARG A 481 6.62 -8.47 19.69
C ARG A 481 7.39 -9.77 19.79
N ALA A 482 7.54 -10.24 21.02
CA ALA A 482 8.17 -11.51 21.37
C ALA A 482 9.61 -11.67 20.87
N VAL A 483 10.30 -10.58 20.49
CA VAL A 483 11.73 -10.59 20.17
C VAL A 483 12.50 -10.84 21.46
N ASN A 484 12.78 -12.10 21.77
CA ASN A 484 13.14 -12.55 23.12
C ASN A 484 14.43 -13.39 23.19
N ASN A 485 15.17 -13.45 22.07
CA ASN A 485 16.43 -14.16 21.94
C ASN A 485 16.31 -15.66 22.26
N THR A 486 15.19 -16.27 21.87
CA THR A 486 15.01 -17.73 21.90
C THR A 486 15.41 -18.38 20.59
N ALA A 487 15.41 -17.62 19.48
CA ALA A 487 15.97 -18.05 18.20
C ALA A 487 17.38 -17.47 17.96
N ALA A 488 18.20 -18.23 17.21
CA ALA A 488 19.51 -17.74 16.79
C ALA A 488 19.35 -16.55 15.83
N GLY A 489 20.04 -15.43 16.13
CA GLY A 489 19.96 -14.21 15.32
C GLY A 489 18.87 -13.22 15.75
N GLU A 490 17.97 -13.60 16.65
CA GLU A 490 16.86 -12.76 17.09
C GLU A 490 17.31 -11.61 18.00
N TYR A 491 17.07 -10.36 17.59
CA TYR A 491 17.24 -9.17 18.41
C TYR A 491 16.54 -7.96 17.81
N PHE A 492 16.34 -6.93 18.64
CA PHE A 492 15.95 -5.59 18.21
C PHE A 492 17.00 -4.58 18.67
N LEU A 493 17.62 -3.89 17.71
CA LEU A 493 18.57 -2.80 17.94
C LEU A 493 18.09 -1.52 17.24
N LEU A 494 17.94 -0.46 18.02
CA LEU A 494 17.76 0.91 17.52
C LEU A 494 18.90 1.79 18.03
N GLU A 495 19.66 2.39 17.11
CA GLU A 495 20.83 3.20 17.44
C GLU A 495 20.86 4.51 16.63
N TYR A 496 21.16 5.63 17.28
CA TYR A 496 21.39 6.93 16.60
C TYR A 496 20.29 7.36 15.60
N SER A 497 19.06 6.94 15.84
CA SER A 497 17.94 7.14 14.93
C SER A 497 16.92 8.12 15.51
N LYS A 498 16.00 8.58 14.69
CA LYS A 498 14.90 9.46 15.09
C LYS A 498 13.57 8.76 14.87
N ILE A 499 12.69 8.81 15.85
CA ILE A 499 11.30 8.32 15.73
C ILE A 499 10.34 9.42 16.17
N HIS A 500 9.42 9.83 15.29
CA HIS A 500 8.54 10.96 15.59
C HIS A 500 7.16 10.93 14.94
N HIS A 501 6.22 11.70 15.50
CA HIS A 501 4.85 11.81 14.98
C HIS A 501 4.17 10.43 14.84
N CYS A 502 4.43 9.53 15.79
CA CYS A 502 3.81 8.23 15.85
C CYS A 502 2.65 8.18 16.87
N TYR A 503 1.92 7.07 16.92
CA TYR A 503 1.07 6.79 18.08
C TYR A 503 1.95 6.56 19.33
N ASN A 504 2.61 5.41 19.43
CA ASN A 504 3.80 5.22 20.24
C ASN A 504 5.02 5.28 19.32
N ALA A 505 6.18 5.80 19.75
CA ALA A 505 7.38 5.64 18.91
C ALA A 505 7.81 4.17 18.88
N ILE A 506 7.96 3.55 20.06
CA ILE A 506 8.30 2.13 20.20
C ILE A 506 7.34 1.47 21.20
N HIS A 507 6.78 0.33 20.81
CA HIS A 507 5.93 -0.49 21.68
C HIS A 507 6.47 -1.91 21.75
N MET A 508 6.86 -2.36 22.95
CA MET A 508 7.54 -3.62 23.19
C MET A 508 6.65 -4.57 24.00
N PHE A 509 6.44 -5.78 23.51
CA PHE A 509 5.58 -6.78 24.12
C PHE A 509 6.26 -8.15 24.14
N GLY A 510 6.53 -8.70 25.32
CA GLY A 510 7.21 -9.97 25.51
C GLY A 510 8.65 -9.99 25.02
N THR A 511 9.33 -8.86 24.98
CA THR A 511 10.69 -8.71 24.40
C THR A 511 11.79 -8.91 25.44
N LYS A 512 12.95 -9.41 25.01
CA LYS A 512 14.13 -9.53 25.87
C LYS A 512 15.40 -9.06 25.19
N ASN A 513 16.32 -8.50 25.99
CA ASN A 513 17.66 -8.10 25.54
C ASN A 513 17.66 -7.13 24.34
N SER A 514 16.58 -6.36 24.15
CA SER A 514 16.52 -5.35 23.09
C SER A 514 17.26 -4.09 23.53
N ILE A 515 17.89 -3.39 22.58
CA ILE A 515 18.71 -2.21 22.84
C ILE A 515 18.16 -1.03 22.06
N ILE A 516 17.81 0.05 22.78
CA ILE A 516 17.39 1.33 22.23
C ILE A 516 18.33 2.39 22.77
N MET A 517 19.20 2.94 21.91
CA MET A 517 20.22 3.86 22.37
C MET A 517 20.55 5.02 21.45
N ASN A 518 21.04 6.11 22.06
CA ASN A 518 21.49 7.33 21.39
C ASN A 518 20.46 7.91 20.39
N SER A 519 19.18 7.63 20.59
CA SER A 519 18.12 7.95 19.62
C SER A 519 17.26 9.11 20.09
N GLU A 520 16.62 9.80 19.15
CA GLU A 520 15.66 10.88 19.41
C GLU A 520 14.22 10.37 19.24
N LEU A 521 13.38 10.52 20.27
CA LEU A 521 11.98 10.10 20.23
C LEU A 521 11.07 11.25 20.64
N ASN A 522 10.30 11.79 19.69
CA ASN A 522 9.56 13.03 19.94
C ASN A 522 8.24 13.18 19.20
N ASN A 523 7.39 14.09 19.69
CA ASN A 523 6.10 14.43 19.07
C ASN A 523 5.18 13.23 18.85
N ASN A 524 5.27 12.21 19.71
CA ASN A 524 4.37 11.05 19.65
C ASN A 524 3.10 11.33 20.45
N SER A 525 1.96 10.91 19.91
CA SER A 525 0.63 11.19 20.49
C SER A 525 0.32 10.38 21.76
N SER A 526 1.12 9.35 22.04
CA SER A 526 1.09 8.52 23.25
C SER A 526 2.51 8.47 23.85
N TRP A 527 3.09 7.28 24.05
CA TRP A 527 4.39 7.10 24.71
C TRP A 527 5.54 7.11 23.71
N ALA A 528 6.71 7.62 24.11
CA ALA A 528 7.92 7.46 23.30
C ALA A 528 8.36 6.00 23.29
N ILE A 529 8.44 5.38 24.46
CA ILE A 529 8.75 3.95 24.61
C ILE A 529 7.76 3.35 25.59
N TYR A 530 7.06 2.31 25.19
CA TYR A 530 6.09 1.60 26.01
C TYR A 530 6.43 0.13 26.05
N LEU A 531 6.79 -0.37 27.23
CA LEU A 531 7.08 -1.78 27.48
C LEU A 531 5.93 -2.37 28.28
N THR A 532 5.43 -3.53 27.83
CA THR A 532 4.33 -4.23 28.49
C THR A 532 4.48 -5.75 28.40
N ASN A 533 3.66 -6.49 29.16
CA ASN A 533 3.62 -7.95 29.29
C ASN A 533 4.71 -8.55 30.20
N GLY A 534 4.32 -9.27 31.25
CA GLY A 534 5.20 -9.82 32.29
C GLY A 534 6.30 -10.80 31.86
N THR A 535 6.46 -11.04 30.57
CA THR A 535 7.62 -11.74 29.99
C THR A 535 8.68 -10.81 29.39
N THR A 536 8.35 -9.53 29.22
CA THR A 536 9.28 -8.47 28.80
C THR A 536 10.32 -8.24 29.87
N SER A 537 11.60 -8.40 29.54
CA SER A 537 12.66 -8.26 30.53
C SER A 537 14.04 -7.92 29.94
N GLN A 538 14.92 -7.34 30.74
CA GLN A 538 16.34 -7.15 30.39
C GLN A 538 16.57 -6.28 29.14
N ASN A 539 15.68 -5.36 28.81
CA ASN A 539 15.90 -4.41 27.72
C ASN A 539 16.69 -3.19 28.24
N MET A 540 17.41 -2.56 27.32
CA MET A 540 18.32 -1.45 27.60
C MET A 540 17.88 -0.19 26.86
N LEU A 541 17.44 0.82 27.61
CA LEU A 541 17.03 2.13 27.11
C LEU A 541 18.10 3.16 27.51
N LEU A 542 19.04 3.43 26.62
CA LEU A 542 20.31 4.09 26.95
C LEU A 542 20.52 5.42 26.20
N PHE A 543 20.81 6.50 26.90
CA PHE A 543 21.30 7.75 26.28
C PHE A 543 20.36 8.36 25.21
N ASN A 544 19.06 8.09 25.29
CA ASN A 544 18.08 8.62 24.34
C ASN A 544 17.67 10.05 24.71
N SER A 545 17.25 10.82 23.71
CA SER A 545 16.62 12.14 23.88
C SER A 545 15.12 12.04 23.61
N ILE A 546 14.30 12.19 24.64
CA ILE A 546 12.86 11.92 24.61
C ILE A 546 12.07 13.17 25.01
N TYR A 547 11.30 13.74 24.07
CA TYR A 547 10.65 15.03 24.31
C TYR A 547 9.37 15.29 23.53
N SER A 548 8.53 16.18 24.05
CA SER A 548 7.27 16.60 23.39
C SER A 548 6.34 15.42 23.04
N ASN A 549 6.38 14.34 23.83
CA ASN A 549 5.45 13.22 23.71
C ASN A 549 4.31 13.37 24.74
N ALA A 550 3.22 12.62 24.57
CA ALA A 550 2.20 12.54 25.62
C ALA A 550 2.75 11.85 26.88
N GLY A 551 3.61 10.84 26.72
CA GLY A 551 4.39 10.21 27.80
C GLY A 551 5.82 9.89 27.34
N GLY A 552 6.77 9.84 28.27
CA GLY A 552 8.17 9.50 27.97
C GLY A 552 8.35 7.99 27.81
N ILE A 553 8.82 7.33 28.88
CA ILE A 553 9.05 5.88 28.93
C ILE A 553 8.05 5.27 29.92
N GLU A 554 7.31 4.26 29.50
CA GLU A 554 6.58 3.38 30.40
C GLU A 554 7.23 2.00 30.43
N VAL A 555 7.54 1.56 31.64
CA VAL A 555 8.07 0.25 32.00
C VAL A 555 6.98 -0.41 32.84
N GLY A 556 5.99 -1.06 32.21
CA GLY A 556 4.85 -1.65 32.91
C GLY A 556 4.76 -3.16 32.69
N ASP A 557 4.54 -3.96 33.73
CA ASP A 557 4.49 -5.43 33.63
C ASP A 557 5.77 -5.98 32.97
N THR A 558 6.94 -5.65 33.51
CA THR A 558 8.25 -6.02 32.94
C THR A 558 9.26 -6.39 34.04
N LEU A 559 10.44 -6.91 33.72
CA LEU A 559 11.44 -7.26 34.75
C LEU A 559 12.86 -6.83 34.36
N ARG A 560 13.62 -6.28 35.30
CA ARG A 560 15.06 -5.99 35.13
C ARG A 560 15.39 -5.08 33.94
N GLU A 561 14.54 -4.09 33.70
CA GLU A 561 14.77 -3.10 32.65
C GLU A 561 15.84 -2.09 33.07
N VAL A 562 16.66 -1.64 32.12
CA VAL A 562 17.71 -0.63 32.37
C VAL A 562 17.39 0.66 31.64
N VAL A 563 16.96 1.67 32.37
CA VAL A 563 16.69 3.02 31.87
C VAL A 563 17.81 3.94 32.34
N LYS A 564 18.83 4.12 31.50
CA LYS A 564 20.06 4.80 31.89
C LYS A 564 20.48 5.93 30.95
N GLY A 565 20.93 7.04 31.52
CA GLY A 565 21.61 8.08 30.74
C GLY A 565 20.68 8.91 29.85
N ASN A 566 19.36 8.75 29.95
CA ASN A 566 18.42 9.38 29.04
C ASN A 566 18.17 10.84 29.39
N LEU A 567 17.83 11.62 28.37
CA LEU A 567 17.44 13.02 28.44
C LEU A 567 15.94 13.12 28.16
N LEU A 568 15.12 13.35 29.19
CA LEU A 568 13.67 13.41 29.05
C LEU A 568 13.15 14.80 29.38
N TYR A 569 12.56 15.50 28.41
CA TYR A 569 12.12 16.87 28.63
C TYR A 569 10.85 17.28 27.89
N GLY A 570 10.04 18.14 28.49
CA GLY A 570 8.86 18.70 27.83
C GLY A 570 7.83 17.66 27.39
N ASN A 571 7.80 16.47 27.98
CA ASN A 571 6.73 15.50 27.77
C ASN A 571 5.50 15.92 28.59
N ALA A 572 4.31 15.81 28.01
CA ALA A 572 3.08 16.31 28.63
C ALA A 572 2.73 15.54 29.92
N GLY A 573 2.95 14.22 29.93
CA GLY A 573 2.70 13.31 31.04
C GLY A 573 3.96 12.94 31.82
N THR A 574 4.05 11.68 32.23
CA THR A 574 5.17 11.14 33.00
C THR A 574 6.41 10.97 32.13
N ALA A 575 7.57 11.38 32.63
CA ALA A 575 8.85 11.15 31.95
C ALA A 575 9.23 9.66 31.99
N ILE A 576 9.20 9.04 33.16
CA ILE A 576 9.42 7.60 33.32
C ILE A 576 8.37 7.04 34.28
N GLU A 577 7.58 6.08 33.83
CA GLU A 577 6.60 5.37 34.63
C GLU A 577 7.02 3.92 34.84
N GLY A 578 7.15 3.51 36.10
CA GLY A 578 7.17 2.10 36.49
C GLY A 578 5.73 1.66 36.72
N GLY A 579 5.17 0.91 35.77
CA GLY A 579 3.84 0.29 35.84
C GLY A 579 3.83 -0.97 36.71
N MET A 580 2.65 -1.58 36.88
CA MET A 580 2.45 -2.77 37.74
C MET A 580 3.47 -3.89 37.46
N TYR A 581 3.99 -4.58 38.49
CA TYR A 581 4.88 -5.74 38.35
C TYR A 581 6.22 -5.47 37.65
N SER A 582 6.75 -4.25 37.76
CA SER A 582 8.00 -3.83 37.10
C SER A 582 9.22 -3.99 38.01
N ASP A 583 9.50 -5.23 38.41
CA ASP A 583 10.48 -5.54 39.47
C ASP A 583 11.93 -5.44 38.98
N ASP A 584 12.85 -5.19 39.91
CA ASP A 584 14.31 -5.14 39.70
C ASP A 584 14.75 -4.13 38.61
N CYS A 585 13.91 -3.13 38.28
CA CYS A 585 14.20 -2.15 37.24
C CYS A 585 15.16 -1.06 37.73
N LEU A 586 16.07 -0.61 36.85
CA LEU A 586 17.13 0.35 37.13
C LEU A 586 16.90 1.67 36.40
N TYR A 587 16.68 2.75 37.14
CA TYR A 587 16.49 4.12 36.65
C TYR A 587 17.70 4.98 37.03
N LEU A 588 18.71 5.00 36.17
CA LEU A 588 20.06 5.46 36.52
C LEU A 588 20.50 6.65 35.68
N ASN A 589 21.04 7.69 36.31
CA ASN A 589 21.70 8.79 35.61
C ASN A 589 20.86 9.40 34.49
N ASN A 590 19.55 9.58 34.68
CA ASN A 590 18.70 10.28 33.72
C ASN A 590 18.66 11.77 34.06
N THR A 591 18.52 12.62 33.05
CA THR A 591 18.22 14.05 33.21
C THR A 591 16.79 14.31 32.77
N ILE A 592 15.93 14.70 33.71
CA ILE A 592 14.48 14.78 33.55
C ILE A 592 14.03 16.20 33.85
N ILE A 593 13.56 16.93 32.83
CA ILE A 593 13.35 18.38 32.92
C ILE A 593 11.99 18.81 32.34
N SER A 594 11.20 19.58 33.09
CA SER A 594 9.97 20.20 32.58
C SER A 594 8.94 19.22 31.98
N ASN A 595 8.79 18.05 32.60
CA ASN A 595 7.74 17.09 32.28
C ASN A 595 6.54 17.23 33.24
N GLY A 596 5.42 16.63 32.87
CA GLY A 596 4.26 16.47 33.77
C GLY A 596 4.66 15.83 35.08
N LEU A 597 5.10 14.57 35.07
CA LEU A 597 5.72 13.89 36.21
C LEU A 597 7.14 13.47 35.85
N SER A 598 8.02 13.32 36.85
CA SER A 598 9.37 12.81 36.62
C SER A 598 9.37 11.27 36.61
N ILE A 599 9.80 10.61 37.70
CA ILE A 599 9.68 9.16 37.87
C ILE A 599 8.44 8.87 38.73
N PHE A 600 7.55 8.03 38.22
CA PHE A 600 6.36 7.56 38.92
C PHE A 600 6.38 6.03 39.03
N ILE A 601 6.51 5.49 40.24
CA ILE A 601 6.37 4.07 40.54
C ILE A 601 4.92 3.88 41.00
N SER A 602 4.06 3.37 40.10
CA SER A 602 2.62 3.55 40.19
C SER A 602 1.89 2.57 41.11
N ASN A 603 2.53 1.46 41.47
CA ASN A 603 1.91 0.38 42.24
C ASN A 603 2.85 -0.20 43.31
N ALA A 604 2.27 -0.68 44.42
CA ALA A 604 2.95 -1.38 45.50
C ALA A 604 3.42 -2.79 45.15
N THR A 605 2.99 -3.34 44.00
CA THR A 605 3.51 -4.62 43.51
C THR A 605 4.88 -4.51 42.85
N ILE A 606 5.39 -3.29 42.64
CA ILE A 606 6.72 -3.06 42.10
C ILE A 606 7.74 -3.23 43.23
N ASP A 607 8.68 -4.14 43.08
CA ASP A 607 9.69 -4.46 44.09
C ASP A 607 11.13 -4.23 43.61
N ASN A 608 12.02 -3.89 44.54
CA ASN A 608 13.47 -3.77 44.33
C ASN A 608 13.92 -2.83 43.18
N ALA A 609 13.08 -1.87 42.80
CA ALA A 609 13.47 -0.84 41.84
C ALA A 609 14.62 0.04 42.40
N MET A 610 15.52 0.48 41.53
CA MET A 610 16.63 1.37 41.90
C MET A 610 16.56 2.70 41.15
N ILE A 611 16.47 3.80 41.87
CA ILE A 611 16.45 5.17 41.32
C ILE A 611 17.66 5.92 41.84
N ARG A 612 18.67 6.12 40.99
CA ARG A 612 19.98 6.63 41.42
C ARG A 612 20.64 7.60 40.44
N ASN A 613 21.34 8.59 40.98
CA ASN A 613 22.14 9.57 40.24
C ASN A 613 21.34 10.39 39.19
N ASN A 614 20.02 10.51 39.32
CA ASN A 614 19.21 11.27 38.37
C ASN A 614 19.19 12.77 38.71
N ILE A 615 18.99 13.61 37.68
CA ILE A 615 18.73 15.05 37.81
C ILE A 615 17.26 15.31 37.47
N PHE A 616 16.54 15.95 38.37
CA PHE A 616 15.15 16.35 38.21
C PHE A 616 15.01 17.87 38.30
N SER A 617 14.64 18.54 37.22
CA SER A 617 14.45 20.00 37.22
C SER A 617 13.09 20.42 36.70
N SER A 618 12.38 21.29 37.42
CA SER A 618 11.19 21.99 36.92
C SER A 618 10.04 21.09 36.42
N ASN A 619 9.99 19.83 36.88
CA ASN A 619 8.84 18.93 36.66
C ASN A 619 7.75 19.22 37.71
N THR A 620 6.51 18.79 37.49
CA THR A 620 5.46 18.98 38.53
C THR A 620 5.82 18.25 39.82
N LEU A 621 6.39 17.04 39.71
CA LEU A 621 6.79 16.19 40.83
C LEU A 621 8.15 15.52 40.58
N GLY A 622 8.95 15.34 41.63
CA GLY A 622 10.30 14.74 41.56
C GLY A 622 10.30 13.20 41.51
N ILE A 623 9.84 12.52 42.55
CA ILE A 623 9.62 11.07 42.55
C ILE A 623 8.32 10.81 43.31
N ASP A 624 7.37 10.10 42.70
CA ASP A 624 6.25 9.46 43.41
C ASP A 624 6.54 7.96 43.46
N ASN A 625 6.84 7.46 44.66
CA ASN A 625 7.16 6.07 44.86
C ASN A 625 6.07 5.37 45.68
N ARG A 626 5.35 4.45 45.04
CA ARG A 626 4.37 3.57 45.70
C ARG A 626 4.83 2.12 45.79
N GLY A 627 6.00 1.79 45.24
CA GLY A 627 6.59 0.45 45.25
C GLY A 627 7.14 0.04 46.62
N THR A 628 7.45 -1.25 46.76
CA THR A 628 8.15 -1.83 47.91
C THR A 628 9.65 -1.96 47.61
N ASN A 629 10.47 -1.94 48.68
CA ASN A 629 11.93 -2.10 48.62
C ASN A 629 12.66 -1.25 47.56
N THR A 630 12.08 -0.13 47.15
CA THR A 630 12.67 0.76 46.17
C THR A 630 13.84 1.52 46.79
N THR A 631 15.03 1.40 46.19
CA THR A 631 16.21 2.14 46.59
C THR A 631 16.25 3.48 45.88
N ILE A 632 16.04 4.57 46.62
CA ILE A 632 16.20 5.95 46.14
C ILE A 632 17.48 6.52 46.73
N ASP A 633 18.46 6.79 45.86
CA ASP A 633 19.81 7.12 46.30
C ASP A 633 20.46 8.19 45.42
N ARG A 634 20.98 9.25 46.04
CA ARG A 634 21.82 10.28 45.39
C ARG A 634 21.19 10.87 44.12
N ASN A 635 19.98 11.39 44.25
CA ASN A 635 19.33 12.15 43.18
C ASN A 635 19.33 13.66 43.48
N LEU A 636 19.40 14.47 42.43
CA LEU A 636 19.40 15.93 42.50
C LEU A 636 18.03 16.50 42.09
N PHE A 637 17.47 17.38 42.93
CA PHE A 637 16.14 17.96 42.72
C PHE A 637 16.23 19.49 42.68
N PHE A 638 15.62 20.11 41.68
CA PHE A 638 15.45 21.55 41.59
C PHE A 638 14.10 21.99 40.99
N GLY A 639 13.42 22.91 41.65
CA GLY A 639 12.25 23.59 41.07
C GLY A 639 10.97 22.74 40.88
N GLN A 640 10.85 21.55 41.47
CA GLN A 640 9.60 20.78 41.53
C GLN A 640 8.78 21.07 42.81
N ALA A 641 7.45 20.88 42.75
CA ALA A 641 6.54 21.21 43.84
C ALA A 641 6.62 20.26 45.04
N ALA A 642 6.98 18.98 44.81
CA ALA A 642 7.23 18.01 45.86
C ALA A 642 8.43 17.12 45.51
N GLN A 643 9.20 16.77 46.54
CA GLN A 643 10.48 16.07 46.45
C GLN A 643 10.35 14.68 47.04
N GLY A 644 11.03 13.69 46.44
CA GLY A 644 11.16 12.36 47.01
C GLY A 644 12.05 12.36 48.27
N THR A 645 12.05 11.26 49.01
CA THR A 645 12.95 11.01 50.15
C THR A 645 14.41 10.86 49.69
N ASN A 646 15.40 11.23 50.53
CA ASN A 646 16.86 11.18 50.25
C ASN A 646 17.36 12.11 49.12
N SER A 647 17.00 13.39 49.16
CA SER A 647 17.26 14.38 48.11
C SER A 647 18.31 15.44 48.51
N SER A 648 19.15 15.83 47.56
CA SER A 648 19.84 17.12 47.60
C SER A 648 19.03 18.13 46.78
N VAL A 649 18.73 19.28 47.37
CA VAL A 649 17.93 20.34 46.73
C VAL A 649 18.89 21.44 46.33
N SER A 650 19.30 21.46 45.07
CA SER A 650 20.23 22.46 44.56
C SER A 650 20.03 22.61 43.06
N ASP A 651 20.23 23.83 42.57
CA ASP A 651 20.16 24.10 41.14
C ASP A 651 21.21 23.26 40.40
N PRO A 652 20.83 22.40 39.43
CA PRO A 652 21.78 21.67 38.62
C PRO A 652 22.65 22.56 37.73
N LEU A 653 22.38 23.87 37.65
CA LEU A 653 23.09 24.84 36.83
C LEU A 653 23.06 24.44 35.35
N ILE A 654 21.88 24.11 34.81
CA ILE A 654 21.76 23.74 33.40
C ILE A 654 22.22 24.90 32.51
N VAL A 655 23.19 24.65 31.63
CA VAL A 655 23.82 25.68 30.77
C VAL A 655 22.80 26.30 29.82
N SER A 656 21.97 25.48 29.19
CA SER A 656 20.94 25.92 28.25
C SER A 656 19.79 24.92 28.18
N THR A 657 18.57 25.43 28.11
CA THR A 657 17.35 24.68 27.78
C THR A 657 16.88 24.93 26.34
N ASP A 658 17.67 25.65 25.54
CA ASP A 658 17.45 25.82 24.10
C ASP A 658 18.04 24.61 23.35
N PRO A 659 17.21 23.79 22.67
CA PRO A 659 17.68 22.64 21.88
C PRO A 659 18.69 22.97 20.79
N ALA A 660 18.74 24.23 20.32
CA ALA A 660 19.74 24.66 19.33
C ALA A 660 21.14 24.89 19.93
N ASN A 661 21.27 24.93 21.25
CA ASN A 661 22.55 25.16 21.91
C ASN A 661 23.38 23.86 21.96
N VAL A 662 24.66 23.93 21.59
CA VAL A 662 25.59 22.77 21.63
C VAL A 662 25.75 22.16 23.05
N ASN A 663 25.52 22.98 24.08
CA ASN A 663 25.55 22.60 25.48
C ASN A 663 24.13 22.35 26.06
N PHE A 664 23.13 22.13 25.20
CA PHE A 664 21.76 21.83 25.60
C PHE A 664 21.70 20.74 26.68
N LEU A 665 21.08 21.08 27.82
CA LEU A 665 20.91 20.24 29.01
C LEU A 665 22.20 19.63 29.59
N ARG A 666 23.37 20.20 29.28
CA ARG A 666 24.59 19.99 30.08
C ARG A 666 24.47 20.77 31.38
N VAL A 667 25.02 20.23 32.46
CA VAL A 667 25.25 21.01 33.68
C VAL A 667 26.47 21.89 33.51
N GLY A 668 26.38 23.10 34.04
CA GLY A 668 27.40 24.14 33.96
C GLY A 668 28.54 23.93 34.94
N ALA A 669 29.48 24.86 34.91
CA ALA A 669 30.60 24.87 35.84
C ALA A 669 30.12 24.87 37.28
N ASP A 670 30.79 24.09 38.13
CA ASP A 670 30.52 23.98 39.58
C ASP A 670 29.10 23.51 39.94
N SER A 671 28.43 22.84 39.00
CA SER A 671 27.15 22.21 39.27
C SER A 671 27.27 21.21 40.43
N PRO A 672 26.28 21.17 41.36
CA PRO A 672 26.22 20.17 42.43
C PRO A 672 26.04 18.74 41.89
N ALA A 673 25.78 18.58 40.59
CA ALA A 673 25.73 17.28 39.93
C ALA A 673 27.11 16.71 39.56
N LEU A 674 28.17 17.54 39.55
CA LEU A 674 29.50 17.13 39.13
C LEU A 674 30.25 16.43 40.26
N GLY A 675 30.67 15.17 40.02
CA GLY A 675 31.43 14.36 40.98
C GLY A 675 30.66 13.96 42.24
N ALA A 676 29.34 14.16 42.27
CA ALA A 676 28.47 13.94 43.43
C ALA A 676 27.66 12.64 43.37
N GLY A 677 27.73 11.90 42.26
CA GLY A 677 27.12 10.59 42.10
C GLY A 677 27.85 9.48 42.85
N VAL A 678 27.22 8.32 42.90
CA VAL A 678 27.78 7.07 43.46
C VAL A 678 27.94 6.01 42.39
N LYS A 679 28.75 4.97 42.64
CA LYS A 679 28.86 3.82 41.74
C LYS A 679 27.50 3.19 41.49
N LEU A 680 27.26 2.74 40.26
CA LEU A 680 25.95 2.25 39.86
C LEU A 680 25.64 0.89 40.48
N VAL A 681 26.68 0.06 40.58
CA VAL A 681 26.67 -1.33 41.03
C VAL A 681 26.39 -1.43 42.53
N ASP A 682 27.27 -0.88 43.37
CA ASP A 682 27.24 -1.08 44.82
C ASP A 682 26.76 0.15 45.62
N GLY A 683 26.49 1.27 44.94
CA GLY A 683 26.09 2.53 45.59
C GLY A 683 27.19 3.19 46.43
N THR A 684 28.42 2.69 46.38
CA THR A 684 29.52 3.27 47.14
C THR A 684 29.88 4.65 46.59
N THR A 685 30.14 5.58 47.50
CA THR A 685 30.57 6.93 47.10
C THR A 685 32.05 6.89 46.74
N VAL A 686 32.37 7.29 45.51
CA VAL A 686 33.73 7.67 45.11
C VAL A 686 33.72 9.19 44.95
N PRO A 687 34.12 9.96 45.99
CA PRO A 687 34.00 11.41 45.96
C PRO A 687 34.73 12.02 44.76
N GLY A 688 34.04 12.88 44.00
CA GLY A 688 34.66 13.72 42.98
C GLY A 688 34.94 13.02 41.64
N THR A 689 34.27 11.91 41.33
CA THR A 689 34.54 11.19 40.07
C THR A 689 33.31 10.77 39.26
N ILE A 690 32.12 10.64 39.87
CA ILE A 690 30.91 10.19 39.18
C ILE A 690 29.90 11.35 39.11
N ASN A 691 29.41 11.67 37.90
CA ASN A 691 28.38 12.69 37.70
C ASN A 691 26.97 12.12 37.84
N MET A 692 26.03 13.00 38.20
CA MET A 692 24.60 12.74 38.08
C MET A 692 24.09 13.18 36.69
N GLY A 693 23.02 12.55 36.21
CA GLY A 693 22.30 12.92 34.97
C GLY A 693 22.79 12.25 33.69
N GLY A 694 22.08 12.50 32.58
CA GLY A 694 22.20 11.77 31.31
C GLY A 694 23.47 12.02 30.51
N ARG A 695 24.12 13.17 30.73
CA ARG A 695 25.38 13.53 30.09
C ARG A 695 26.51 13.34 31.09
N LEU A 696 27.27 12.25 30.94
CA LEU A 696 28.26 11.79 31.91
C LEU A 696 29.68 12.10 31.43
N SER A 697 30.25 13.24 31.83
CA SER A 697 31.70 13.48 31.70
C SER A 697 32.18 14.35 32.86
N TYR A 698 33.17 13.91 33.65
CA TYR A 698 33.72 14.77 34.70
C TYR A 698 35.08 15.29 34.29
N VAL A 699 35.17 16.62 34.11
CA VAL A 699 36.40 17.31 33.74
C VAL A 699 36.70 18.35 34.80
N LYS A 700 37.95 18.40 35.29
CA LYS A 700 38.40 19.40 36.26
C LYS A 700 39.61 20.14 35.72
N ASN A 701 39.55 21.46 35.74
CA ASN A 701 40.76 22.27 35.61
C ASN A 701 41.47 22.28 36.96
N ILE A 702 42.68 21.73 36.99
CA ILE A 702 43.43 21.56 38.25
C ILE A 702 43.97 22.91 38.74
N THR A 703 44.23 23.87 37.84
CA THR A 703 44.80 25.16 38.21
C THR A 703 43.83 25.99 39.07
N ASP A 704 42.56 26.04 38.68
CA ASP A 704 41.53 26.87 39.32
C ASP A 704 40.50 26.06 40.14
N ASN A 705 40.57 24.72 40.09
CA ASN A 705 39.63 23.78 40.69
C ASN A 705 38.19 23.81 40.14
N ILE A 706 37.94 24.44 38.99
CA ILE A 706 36.61 24.47 38.38
C ILE A 706 36.31 23.12 37.71
N VAL A 707 35.08 22.64 37.89
CA VAL A 707 34.60 21.35 37.35
C VAL A 707 33.59 21.57 36.23
N TYR A 708 33.60 20.70 35.21
CA TYR A 708 32.80 20.78 33.99
C TYR A 708 32.22 19.43 33.59
N ASN A 709 31.09 19.46 32.85
CA ASN A 709 30.43 18.25 32.33
C ASN A 709 30.85 17.85 30.89
N SER A 710 31.94 18.41 30.38
CA SER A 710 32.59 18.00 29.13
C SER A 710 33.94 18.67 28.97
N LEU A 711 34.78 18.07 28.12
CA LEU A 711 36.00 18.69 27.63
C LEU A 711 35.70 20.00 26.89
N GLN A 712 34.67 20.04 26.05
CA GLN A 712 34.30 21.27 25.34
C GLN A 712 33.95 22.41 26.31
N LEU A 713 33.15 22.15 27.35
CA LEU A 713 32.81 23.18 28.34
C LEU A 713 34.03 23.67 29.13
N SER A 714 35.00 22.79 29.39
CA SER A 714 36.26 23.21 30.03
C SER A 714 37.13 24.05 29.10
N GLU A 715 37.10 23.79 27.78
CA GLU A 715 37.85 24.54 26.78
C GLU A 715 37.24 25.92 26.52
N ASP A 716 35.92 25.99 26.42
CA ASP A 716 35.16 27.23 26.24
C ASP A 716 35.19 28.15 27.48
N ALA A 717 35.73 27.68 28.61
CA ALA A 717 35.68 28.42 29.86
C ALA A 717 36.60 29.64 29.84
N ALA A 718 36.06 30.82 30.16
CA ALA A 718 36.82 32.07 30.22
C ALA A 718 38.01 32.05 31.22
N GLY A 719 38.04 31.08 32.14
CA GLY A 719 39.13 30.88 33.09
C GLY A 719 40.28 30.02 32.57
N LEU A 720 40.12 29.32 31.43
CA LEU A 720 41.16 28.48 30.86
C LEU A 720 42.22 29.33 30.13
N SER A 721 43.48 29.18 30.52
CA SER A 721 44.61 29.97 30.05
C SER A 721 45.82 29.10 29.67
N ALA A 722 46.78 29.70 28.96
CA ALA A 722 47.99 28.99 28.57
C ALA A 722 48.79 28.53 29.80
N GLY A 723 49.01 27.22 29.92
CA GLY A 723 49.69 26.59 31.07
C GLY A 723 48.76 25.84 32.01
N ASP A 724 47.45 25.92 31.83
CA ASP A 724 46.49 25.15 32.62
C ASP A 724 46.51 23.66 32.32
N THR A 725 46.21 22.87 33.36
CA THR A 725 46.11 21.41 33.27
C THR A 725 44.66 20.98 33.44
N VAL A 726 44.06 20.51 32.36
CA VAL A 726 42.70 19.95 32.33
C VAL A 726 42.77 18.44 32.45
N THR A 727 42.08 17.86 33.44
CA THR A 727 42.02 16.41 33.65
C THR A 727 40.59 15.91 33.50
N ALA A 728 40.40 14.93 32.62
CA ALA A 728 39.17 14.16 32.53
C ALA A 728 39.27 12.92 33.43
N TYR A 729 38.25 12.67 34.24
CA TYR A 729 38.17 11.51 35.10
C TYR A 729 37.17 10.52 34.51
N THR A 730 37.58 9.26 34.47
CA THR A 730 36.71 8.12 34.18
C THR A 730 36.79 7.15 35.35
N VAL A 731 35.68 6.52 35.72
CA VAL A 731 35.64 5.49 36.75
C VAL A 731 35.29 4.18 36.06
N ASP A 732 36.14 3.18 36.25
CA ASP A 732 35.78 1.81 35.92
C ASP A 732 34.75 1.35 36.95
N GLU A 733 33.50 1.20 36.51
CA GLU A 733 32.41 0.71 37.38
C GLU A 733 32.73 -0.69 37.90
N VAL A 734 33.27 -1.53 37.01
CA VAL A 734 33.73 -2.90 37.27
C VAL A 734 34.92 -3.18 36.34
N SER A 735 35.91 -3.90 36.85
CA SER A 735 37.00 -4.47 36.04
C SER A 735 37.18 -5.94 36.38
N ASP A 736 37.11 -6.82 35.38
CA ASP A 736 37.38 -8.24 35.52
C ASP A 736 37.97 -8.81 34.24
N ALA A 737 38.58 -9.99 34.33
CA ALA A 737 38.92 -10.78 33.17
C ALA A 737 37.67 -11.50 32.65
N ILE A 738 37.47 -11.50 31.33
CA ILE A 738 36.50 -12.41 30.70
C ILE A 738 36.90 -13.84 31.06
N GLN A 739 35.99 -14.56 31.70
CA GLN A 739 36.16 -15.97 32.03
C GLN A 739 35.32 -16.82 31.07
N GLY A 740 35.70 -18.09 30.90
CA GLY A 740 34.88 -19.05 30.16
C GLY A 740 34.71 -18.77 28.66
N ASN A 741 33.55 -19.20 28.13
CA ASN A 741 33.25 -19.14 26.70
C ASN A 741 32.56 -17.83 26.34
N VAL A 742 33.04 -17.15 25.29
CA VAL A 742 32.29 -16.06 24.66
C VAL A 742 31.29 -16.67 23.69
N THR A 743 30.01 -16.49 23.95
CA THR A 743 28.91 -16.95 23.11
C THR A 743 28.28 -15.74 22.42
N ALA A 744 28.33 -15.70 21.09
CA ALA A 744 27.58 -14.70 20.34
C ALA A 744 26.08 -14.93 20.51
N THR A 745 25.35 -13.85 20.76
CA THR A 745 23.90 -13.82 20.94
C THR A 745 23.35 -12.98 19.79
N GLY A 746 23.13 -13.64 18.65
CA GLY A 746 22.90 -12.96 17.36
C GLY A 746 24.16 -12.27 16.82
N SER A 747 23.97 -11.25 15.98
CA SER A 747 25.06 -10.50 15.33
C SER A 747 25.51 -9.25 16.09
N VAL A 748 24.79 -8.88 17.16
CA VAL A 748 24.97 -7.60 17.88
C VAL A 748 25.37 -7.80 19.35
N CYS A 749 24.93 -8.89 19.99
CA CYS A 749 25.22 -9.14 21.40
C CYS A 749 26.23 -10.29 21.57
N VAL A 750 27.02 -10.21 22.63
CA VAL A 750 27.88 -11.30 23.09
C VAL A 750 27.62 -11.53 24.57
N THR A 751 27.50 -12.79 24.96
CA THR A 751 27.44 -13.22 26.35
C THR A 751 28.76 -13.86 26.71
N PHE A 752 29.32 -13.54 27.86
CA PHE A 752 30.55 -14.14 28.36
C PHE A 752 30.49 -14.26 29.88
N ASP A 753 31.24 -15.22 30.43
CA ASP A 753 31.28 -15.39 31.87
C ASP A 753 32.21 -14.34 32.50
N VAL A 754 31.86 -13.90 33.70
CA VAL A 754 32.70 -13.07 34.57
C VAL A 754 32.92 -13.80 35.89
N SER A 755 33.91 -13.40 36.68
CA SER A 755 34.18 -14.04 37.96
C SER A 755 33.00 -13.87 38.94
N GLU A 756 32.80 -14.86 39.80
CA GLU A 756 31.81 -14.77 40.88
C GLU A 756 32.05 -13.56 41.80
N ALA A 757 33.32 -13.13 41.96
CA ALA A 757 33.69 -11.95 42.73
C ALA A 757 33.16 -10.64 42.11
N THR A 758 33.02 -10.59 40.78
CA THR A 758 32.43 -9.46 40.06
C THR A 758 30.92 -9.41 40.20
N ILE A 759 30.28 -10.58 40.26
CA ILE A 759 28.82 -10.69 40.42
C ILE A 759 28.42 -10.44 41.88
N THR A 760 29.16 -10.98 42.86
CA THR A 760 28.86 -10.91 44.31
C THR A 760 29.14 -9.56 44.98
N ALA A 761 29.67 -8.58 44.24
CA ALA A 761 29.66 -7.18 44.66
C ALA A 761 28.28 -6.50 44.49
N ASN A 762 27.29 -7.19 43.90
CA ASN A 762 25.91 -6.74 43.67
C ASN A 762 24.91 -7.31 44.68
#